data_AF-A0A1S4F0E5-F1
#
_entry.id   AF-A0A1S4F0E5-F1
#
_cell.length_a   1.000
_cell.length_b   1.000
_cell.length_c   1.000
_cell.angle_alpha   90.00
_cell.angle_beta   90.00
_cell.angle_gamma   90.00
#
_symmetry.space_group_name_H-M   'P 1'
#
loop_
_entity.id
_entity.type
_entity.pdbx_description
1 polymer ?
#
loop_
_entity_poly.entity_id
_entity_poly.type
_entity_poly.pdbx_seq_one_letter_code
_entity_poly.pdbx_strand_id
1 'polypeptide(L)'
;MEVYEFEKSLLTRLQETSDVLCARGIALPASEVRTEWANYVEMAIEPTGWQAQWRIPRVMCEELSLKFPTLVVGTVEQVLFDELKAILVVEAVQDDDVHMPERQVVALEELWPLKEQENDALNVDRTADCLDRLRFFYQHVWMPWDNDEDDDGSDWAEKNLYDRVKFYYDVKKRVMSKRLVSHVMALLAEANYVQKKRELLEMEVDEEDENDSEGEVEHENKRANKLVELHLRLNVIKNEMKILEDPTLRDAFEKVRFGSPDEKQSSEEASIVVHTGTLDQHINYLTTAKSIVGSSKTVRICDSLQGALDKCAASNELYLPPGKHPIKFLEYLNGGGLLKAVTSVRFVNACQAGQLQQLVKDAAMICSKDDDSVLLNVDGDYCFENVMLDCVNVRTGVLVKQGNVTFRNCYLMGDAESSTKQGIVVFGNSRITLQNCVLKDFSTGIYANENCQICLKDSVILECTRGVEILSGGNVRFQSSEVRNCKSYGVLLEVDDLNTSQDSEQTRQVCNDYNEIGRSELSFEGSCSFRDNGKANFIISKTGSAKFNNSCFVEQATPSNVSNRICNNESDRAFETVPDGHLIDYKGQLDNVGKLLWGGNQTNGNGFDHNDISTASSTDNDGTDLYSTVNDRSECTTTSGTSSCSAAFETSAVIEIEESVIEID
;
A
#
# COMPACT_ATOMS: atom_id res chain seq x y z
N MET A 1 17.98 18.70 -0.95
CA MET A 1 18.42 18.90 -2.33
C MET A 1 17.24 18.55 -3.24
N GLU A 2 16.97 19.33 -4.28
CA GLU A 2 15.91 18.97 -5.23
C GLU A 2 16.28 17.71 -6.03
N VAL A 3 15.29 16.89 -6.37
CA VAL A 3 15.45 15.69 -7.21
C VAL A 3 14.63 15.81 -8.50
N TYR A 4 14.95 15.01 -9.50
CA TYR A 4 14.21 14.96 -10.76
C TYR A 4 12.84 14.27 -10.59
N GLU A 5 11.81 14.83 -11.23
CA GLU A 5 10.45 14.28 -11.28
C GLU A 5 9.95 14.28 -12.73
N PHE A 6 9.37 13.17 -13.20
CA PHE A 6 8.98 12.98 -14.60
C PHE A 6 7.50 12.59 -14.73
N GLU A 7 6.73 13.40 -15.48
CA GLU A 7 5.35 13.08 -15.87
C GLU A 7 5.29 12.66 -17.35
N LYS A 8 5.43 11.37 -17.60
CA LYS A 8 5.42 10.79 -18.96
C LYS A 8 4.05 10.20 -19.35
N SER A 9 3.79 10.10 -20.65
CA SER A 9 2.54 9.53 -21.20
C SER A 9 2.60 8.00 -21.31
N LEU A 10 1.45 7.34 -21.47
CA LEU A 10 1.37 5.89 -21.70
C LEU A 10 2.21 5.46 -22.90
N LEU A 11 2.07 6.16 -24.03
CA LEU A 11 2.83 5.85 -25.25
C LEU A 11 4.33 6.08 -25.04
N THR A 12 4.70 7.13 -24.30
CA THR A 12 6.11 7.39 -23.94
C THR A 12 6.67 6.24 -23.10
N ARG A 13 6.00 5.84 -22.02
CA ARG A 13 6.43 4.74 -21.14
C ARG A 13 6.51 3.41 -21.88
N LEU A 14 5.52 3.09 -22.71
CA LEU A 14 5.50 1.88 -23.51
C LEU A 14 6.68 1.84 -24.49
N GLN A 15 6.97 2.95 -25.17
CA GLN A 15 8.13 3.05 -26.07
C GLN A 15 9.44 2.93 -25.28
N GLU A 16 9.60 3.66 -24.18
CA GLU A 16 10.80 3.64 -23.34
C GLU A 16 11.15 2.23 -22.83
N THR A 17 10.15 1.46 -22.39
CA THR A 17 10.36 0.08 -21.92
C THR A 17 10.55 -0.90 -23.08
N SER A 18 9.82 -0.72 -24.20
CA SER A 18 9.97 -1.58 -25.37
C SER A 18 11.33 -1.38 -26.06
N ASP A 19 11.87 -0.16 -26.08
CA ASP A 19 13.22 0.14 -26.58
C ASP A 19 14.32 -0.60 -25.80
N VAL A 20 14.08 -0.92 -24.52
CA VAL A 20 14.98 -1.72 -23.68
C VAL A 20 14.78 -3.22 -23.94
N LEU A 21 13.56 -3.73 -23.71
CA LEU A 21 13.30 -5.17 -23.73
C LEU A 21 13.30 -5.79 -25.14
N CYS A 22 12.90 -5.02 -26.16
CA CYS A 22 12.82 -5.50 -27.54
C CYS A 22 14.08 -5.15 -28.36
N ALA A 23 15.12 -4.58 -27.74
CA ALA A 23 16.33 -4.08 -28.41
C ALA A 23 17.01 -5.10 -29.33
N ARG A 24 16.96 -6.39 -28.96
CA ARG A 24 17.60 -7.50 -29.69
C ARG A 24 16.69 -8.15 -30.75
N GLY A 25 15.39 -7.86 -30.76
CA GLY A 25 14.42 -8.44 -31.70
C GLY A 25 14.24 -9.96 -31.55
N ILE A 26 14.47 -10.51 -30.36
CA ILE A 26 14.36 -11.93 -30.00
C ILE A 26 13.40 -12.03 -28.81
N ALA A 27 12.67 -13.13 -28.70
CA ALA A 27 11.81 -13.42 -27.54
C ALA A 27 12.63 -13.37 -26.23
N LEU A 28 12.19 -12.55 -25.28
CA LEU A 28 12.90 -12.33 -24.01
C LEU A 28 12.18 -13.03 -22.85
N PRO A 29 12.73 -14.14 -22.30
CA PRO A 29 12.16 -14.77 -21.12
C PRO A 29 12.33 -13.91 -19.87
N ALA A 30 11.50 -14.15 -18.85
CA ALA A 30 11.50 -13.39 -17.59
C ALA A 30 12.88 -13.39 -16.91
N SER A 31 13.61 -14.51 -17.00
CA SER A 31 14.98 -14.70 -16.51
C SER A 31 15.99 -13.68 -17.06
N GLU A 32 15.85 -13.29 -18.33
CA GLU A 32 16.79 -12.40 -19.04
C GLU A 32 16.38 -10.92 -18.99
N VAL A 33 15.19 -10.59 -18.46
CA VAL A 33 14.71 -9.20 -18.34
C VAL A 33 15.68 -8.33 -17.53
N ARG A 34 16.25 -8.88 -16.45
CA ARG A 34 17.28 -8.18 -15.64
C ARG A 34 18.54 -7.91 -16.46
N THR A 35 18.97 -8.85 -17.30
CA THR A 35 20.13 -8.72 -18.17
C THR A 35 19.96 -7.56 -19.17
N GLU A 36 18.80 -7.41 -19.80
CA GLU A 36 18.58 -6.29 -20.73
C GLU A 36 18.50 -4.93 -20.04
N TRP A 37 17.95 -4.86 -18.83
CA TRP A 37 18.01 -3.65 -18.02
C TRP A 37 19.45 -3.30 -17.62
N ALA A 38 20.27 -4.28 -17.25
CA ALA A 38 21.69 -4.07 -16.95
C ALA A 38 22.44 -3.50 -18.16
N ASN A 39 22.27 -4.09 -19.35
CA ASN A 39 22.84 -3.60 -20.61
C ASN A 39 22.42 -2.14 -20.92
N TYR A 40 21.14 -1.83 -20.73
CA TYR A 40 20.63 -0.47 -20.96
C TYR A 40 21.24 0.54 -19.98
N VAL A 41 21.28 0.19 -18.69
CA VAL A 41 21.84 1.05 -17.63
C VAL A 41 23.33 1.31 -17.88
N GLU A 42 24.12 0.29 -18.22
CA GLU A 42 25.56 0.43 -18.55
C GLU A 42 25.80 1.46 -19.68
N MET A 43 24.93 1.48 -20.70
CA MET A 43 25.04 2.45 -21.79
C MET A 43 24.56 3.87 -21.43
N ALA A 44 23.69 4.01 -20.42
CA ALA A 44 22.88 5.21 -20.19
C ALA A 44 23.25 6.03 -18.95
N ILE A 45 23.71 5.41 -17.88
CA ILE A 45 23.99 6.06 -16.59
C ILE A 45 25.45 6.56 -16.50
N GLU A 46 25.68 7.59 -15.68
CA GLU A 46 27.04 7.90 -15.21
C GLU A 46 27.49 6.82 -14.19
N PRO A 47 28.67 6.19 -14.36
CA PRO A 47 29.05 5.02 -13.58
C PRO A 47 29.48 5.33 -12.14
N THR A 48 29.91 6.57 -11.86
CA THR A 48 30.46 7.01 -10.58
C THR A 48 30.23 8.52 -10.36
N GLY A 49 30.41 8.99 -9.12
CA GLY A 49 30.63 10.39 -8.76
C GLY A 49 29.41 11.30 -8.69
N TRP A 50 28.19 10.80 -8.94
CA TRP A 50 26.95 11.56 -8.82
C TRP A 50 26.32 11.41 -7.43
N GLN A 51 25.81 12.52 -6.90
CA GLN A 51 25.08 12.58 -5.64
C GLN A 51 23.61 12.18 -5.80
N ALA A 52 23.10 11.45 -4.82
CA ALA A 52 21.77 10.86 -4.80
C ALA A 52 21.10 10.98 -3.43
N GLN A 53 19.77 11.06 -3.45
CA GLN A 53 18.92 10.76 -2.30
C GLN A 53 18.49 9.29 -2.39
N TRP A 54 18.85 8.50 -1.38
CA TRP A 54 18.29 7.17 -1.14
C TRP A 54 17.05 7.27 -0.27
N ARG A 55 15.98 6.57 -0.67
CA ARG A 55 14.74 6.44 0.11
C ARG A 55 14.62 5.01 0.61
N ILE A 56 14.99 4.80 1.87
CA ILE A 56 15.11 3.46 2.45
C ILE A 56 13.73 2.78 2.47
N PRO A 57 13.59 1.58 1.87
CA PRO A 57 12.38 0.77 1.96
C PRO A 57 11.92 0.52 3.40
N ARG A 58 10.62 0.35 3.58
CA ARG A 58 10.03 0.07 4.90
C ARG A 58 10.62 -1.18 5.55
N VAL A 59 10.77 -2.25 4.79
CA VAL A 59 11.28 -3.54 5.29
C VAL A 59 12.69 -3.39 5.87
N MET A 60 13.56 -2.64 5.21
CA MET A 60 14.92 -2.39 5.70
C MET A 60 14.94 -1.36 6.84
N CYS A 61 13.95 -0.47 6.95
CA CYS A 61 13.77 0.35 8.17
C CYS A 61 13.30 -0.49 9.37
N GLU A 62 12.51 -1.55 9.16
CA GLU A 62 12.19 -2.52 10.21
C GLU A 62 13.47 -3.25 10.67
N GLU A 63 14.22 -3.81 9.72
CA GLU A 63 15.45 -4.58 10.01
C GLU A 63 16.50 -3.75 10.76
N LEU A 64 16.82 -2.57 10.23
CA LEU A 64 17.81 -1.66 10.82
C LEU A 64 17.25 -0.87 12.02
N SER A 65 16.03 -1.18 12.50
CA SER A 65 15.34 -0.47 13.60
C SER A 65 15.22 1.05 13.41
N LEU A 66 15.16 1.49 12.16
CA LEU A 66 15.07 2.90 11.76
C LEU A 66 13.62 3.40 11.73
N LYS A 67 13.43 4.70 11.94
CA LYS A 67 12.12 5.32 11.70
C LYS A 67 11.72 5.10 10.25
N PHE A 68 10.44 4.78 10.00
CA PHE A 68 9.90 4.90 8.65
C PHE A 68 9.12 6.20 8.47
N PRO A 69 9.36 6.96 7.39
CA PRO A 69 10.44 6.80 6.41
C PRO A 69 11.75 7.45 6.88
N THR A 70 12.88 6.93 6.36
CA THR A 70 14.22 7.52 6.51
C THR A 70 14.81 7.84 5.14
N LEU A 71 15.46 9.00 5.07
CA LEU A 71 16.17 9.47 3.88
C LEU A 71 17.67 9.55 4.17
N VAL A 72 18.46 9.21 3.17
CA VAL A 72 19.92 9.31 3.18
C VAL A 72 20.36 10.07 1.93
N VAL A 73 21.39 10.89 2.06
CA VAL A 73 22.07 11.55 0.95
C VAL A 73 23.51 11.03 0.90
N GLY A 74 24.01 10.80 -0.31
CA GLY A 74 25.36 10.29 -0.51
C GLY A 74 25.81 10.38 -1.97
N THR A 75 27.10 10.16 -2.19
CA THR A 75 27.71 10.05 -3.53
C THR A 75 27.78 8.58 -3.95
N VAL A 76 27.40 8.27 -5.19
CA VAL A 76 27.60 6.95 -5.78
C VAL A 76 29.08 6.76 -6.12
N GLU A 77 29.76 5.88 -5.40
CA GLU A 77 31.15 5.51 -5.68
C GLU A 77 31.26 4.67 -6.95
N GLN A 78 30.34 3.70 -7.11
CA GLN A 78 30.34 2.76 -8.24
C GLN A 78 28.94 2.19 -8.50
N VAL A 79 28.51 2.16 -9.76
CA VAL A 79 27.37 1.35 -10.21
C VAL A 79 27.80 -0.11 -10.45
N LEU A 80 26.99 -1.05 -9.95
CA LEU A 80 27.12 -2.50 -10.11
C LEU A 80 26.08 -2.96 -11.13
N PHE A 81 26.45 -2.95 -12.42
CA PHE A 81 25.52 -3.13 -13.54
C PHE A 81 24.77 -4.46 -13.51
N ASP A 82 25.49 -5.58 -13.34
CA ASP A 82 24.92 -6.94 -13.30
C ASP A 82 23.85 -7.10 -12.21
N GLU A 83 24.03 -6.41 -11.08
CA GLU A 83 23.11 -6.44 -9.96
C GLU A 83 21.99 -5.39 -10.04
N LEU A 84 22.08 -4.40 -10.94
CA LEU A 84 21.27 -3.16 -10.91
C LEU A 84 21.33 -2.43 -9.55
N LYS A 85 22.50 -2.48 -8.90
CA LYS A 85 22.78 -1.80 -7.62
C LYS A 85 23.85 -0.73 -7.79
N ALA A 86 24.11 0.04 -6.73
CA ALA A 86 25.22 0.97 -6.62
C ALA A 86 25.78 0.96 -5.20
N ILE A 87 27.07 1.23 -5.08
CA ILE A 87 27.73 1.52 -3.80
C ILE A 87 27.56 3.01 -3.52
N LEU A 88 26.72 3.33 -2.54
CA LEU A 88 26.48 4.68 -2.04
C LEU A 88 27.38 4.97 -0.84
N VAL A 89 28.19 6.03 -0.92
CA VAL A 89 28.93 6.58 0.21
C VAL A 89 28.01 7.54 0.95
N VAL A 90 27.69 7.23 2.20
CA VAL A 90 26.73 7.98 3.04
C VAL A 90 27.36 9.29 3.50
N GLU A 91 26.81 10.42 3.04
CA GLU A 91 27.24 11.77 3.43
C GLU A 91 26.38 12.32 4.58
N ALA A 92 25.07 12.07 4.54
CA ALA A 92 24.13 12.55 5.57
C ALA A 92 22.90 11.64 5.69
N VAL A 93 22.39 11.49 6.92
CA VAL A 93 21.14 10.79 7.23
C VAL A 93 20.14 11.81 7.80
N GLN A 94 18.84 11.71 7.48
CA GLN A 94 17.82 12.66 7.97
C GLN A 94 17.72 12.70 9.51
N ASP A 95 18.03 11.58 10.18
CA ASP A 95 18.08 11.47 11.64
C ASP A 95 19.54 11.36 12.09
N ASP A 96 20.08 12.43 12.70
CA ASP A 96 21.51 12.55 13.05
C ASP A 96 21.97 11.47 14.05
N ASP A 97 21.03 10.88 14.78
CA ASP A 97 21.28 9.84 15.77
C ASP A 97 21.38 8.42 15.15
N VAL A 98 21.15 8.29 13.83
CA VAL A 98 21.31 7.03 13.09
C VAL A 98 22.74 6.93 12.54
N HIS A 99 23.54 6.04 13.12
CA HIS A 99 24.79 5.61 12.51
C HIS A 99 24.53 4.53 11.46
N MET A 100 24.78 4.87 10.20
CA MET A 100 24.88 3.89 9.12
C MET A 100 26.34 3.58 8.81
N PRO A 101 26.66 2.37 8.31
CA PRO A 101 27.89 2.11 7.59
C PRO A 101 28.15 3.15 6.50
N GLU A 102 29.41 3.56 6.36
CA GLU A 102 29.87 4.59 5.41
C GLU A 102 29.56 4.22 3.96
N ARG A 103 29.58 2.93 3.63
CA ARG A 103 29.28 2.40 2.28
C ARG A 103 28.07 1.48 2.37
N GLN A 104 27.11 1.68 1.48
CA GLN A 104 25.87 0.90 1.39
C GLN A 104 25.67 0.39 -0.03
N VAL A 105 25.21 -0.85 -0.18
CA VAL A 105 24.84 -1.39 -1.50
C VAL A 105 23.34 -1.20 -1.69
N VAL A 106 22.96 -0.39 -2.67
CA VAL A 106 21.60 0.14 -2.84
C VAL A 106 21.07 -0.18 -4.22
N ALA A 107 19.81 -0.62 -4.34
CA ALA A 107 19.16 -0.83 -5.64
C ALA A 107 18.98 0.50 -6.40
N LEU A 108 19.30 0.52 -7.70
CA LEU A 108 19.31 1.74 -8.50
C LEU A 108 17.94 2.45 -8.58
N GLU A 109 16.84 1.70 -8.57
CA GLU A 109 15.47 2.23 -8.50
C GLU A 109 15.17 3.02 -7.21
N GLU A 110 15.92 2.78 -6.14
CA GLU A 110 15.82 3.45 -4.83
C GLU A 110 16.70 4.71 -4.74
N LEU A 111 17.39 5.07 -5.81
CA LEU A 111 18.19 6.28 -5.91
C LEU A 111 17.47 7.36 -6.72
N TRP A 112 17.47 8.57 -6.18
CA TRP A 112 16.98 9.78 -6.83
C TRP A 112 18.16 10.76 -6.99
N PRO A 113 18.71 10.93 -8.20
CA PRO A 113 19.77 11.89 -8.44
C PRO A 113 19.37 13.29 -8.02
N LEU A 114 20.31 14.02 -7.41
CA LEU A 114 20.11 15.41 -7.05
C LEU A 114 20.26 16.30 -8.29
N LYS A 115 19.46 17.37 -8.40
CA LYS A 115 19.64 18.36 -9.48
C LYS A 115 20.91 19.18 -9.30
N GLU A 116 21.20 19.54 -8.05
CA GLU A 116 22.42 20.21 -7.63
C GLU A 116 23.45 19.13 -7.31
N GLN A 117 24.64 19.27 -7.88
CA GLN A 117 25.74 18.30 -7.81
C GLN A 117 27.02 19.06 -7.50
N GLU A 118 27.95 18.46 -6.75
CA GLU A 118 29.29 19.04 -6.58
C GLU A 118 30.13 19.00 -7.87
N ASN A 119 29.78 18.11 -8.81
CA ASN A 119 30.49 17.93 -10.07
C ASN A 119 29.61 18.26 -11.29
N ASP A 120 29.67 19.53 -11.72
CA ASP A 120 28.99 20.06 -12.91
C ASP A 120 29.36 19.36 -14.24
N ALA A 121 30.39 18.51 -14.27
CA ALA A 121 30.83 17.82 -15.49
C ALA A 121 30.04 16.53 -15.80
N LEU A 122 29.23 16.03 -14.87
CA LEU A 122 28.43 14.81 -15.01
C LEU A 122 27.10 15.08 -15.73
N ASN A 123 26.68 14.19 -16.64
CA ASN A 123 25.39 14.29 -17.31
C ASN A 123 24.27 13.70 -16.44
N VAL A 124 23.97 14.37 -15.33
CA VAL A 124 23.00 13.88 -14.34
C VAL A 124 21.57 13.90 -14.85
N ASP A 125 21.22 14.75 -15.82
CA ASP A 125 19.95 14.67 -16.56
C ASP A 125 19.75 13.28 -17.20
N ARG A 126 20.81 12.74 -17.83
CA ARG A 126 20.77 11.42 -18.48
C ARG A 126 20.68 10.29 -17.45
N THR A 127 21.45 10.38 -16.36
CA THR A 127 21.34 9.46 -15.21
C THR A 127 19.93 9.47 -14.63
N ALA A 128 19.31 10.64 -14.47
CA ALA A 128 17.96 10.77 -13.96
C ALA A 128 16.90 10.18 -14.89
N ASP A 129 16.99 10.38 -16.21
CA ASP A 129 16.09 9.74 -17.18
C ASP A 129 16.26 8.22 -17.22
N CYS A 130 17.51 7.73 -17.15
CA CYS A 130 17.81 6.30 -17.07
C CYS A 130 17.15 5.66 -15.84
N LEU A 131 17.37 6.22 -14.65
CA LEU A 131 16.79 5.72 -13.41
C LEU A 131 15.27 5.91 -13.35
N ASP A 132 14.70 6.92 -14.00
CA ASP A 132 13.26 7.07 -14.12
C ASP A 132 12.61 5.95 -14.95
N ARG A 133 13.23 5.50 -16.03
CA ARG A 133 12.75 4.34 -16.81
C ARG A 133 12.86 3.04 -16.02
N LEU A 134 14.04 2.79 -15.43
CA LEU A 134 14.32 1.61 -14.60
C LEU A 134 13.32 1.52 -13.44
N ARG A 135 13.16 2.62 -12.70
CA ARG A 135 12.23 2.71 -11.57
C ARG A 135 10.77 2.55 -12.00
N PHE A 136 10.36 3.15 -13.11
CA PHE A 136 9.01 2.95 -13.64
C PHE A 136 8.75 1.47 -13.95
N PHE A 137 9.73 0.77 -14.52
CA PHE A 137 9.60 -0.66 -14.79
C PHE A 137 9.50 -1.47 -13.49
N TYR A 138 10.50 -1.41 -12.62
CA TYR A 138 10.57 -2.27 -11.44
C TYR A 138 9.53 -1.94 -10.35
N GLN A 139 8.98 -0.71 -10.32
CA GLN A 139 7.94 -0.35 -9.35
C GLN A 139 6.51 -0.49 -9.87
N HIS A 140 6.28 -0.58 -11.20
CA HIS A 140 4.93 -0.49 -11.79
C HIS A 140 4.62 -1.47 -12.93
N VAL A 141 5.58 -2.23 -13.45
CA VAL A 141 5.40 -3.13 -14.61
C VAL A 141 5.94 -4.54 -14.33
N TRP A 142 7.16 -4.63 -13.79
CA TRP A 142 7.65 -5.84 -13.14
C TRP A 142 6.81 -6.08 -11.88
N MET A 143 6.29 -7.30 -11.75
CA MET A 143 5.51 -7.70 -10.59
C MET A 143 6.38 -8.62 -9.72
N PRO A 144 6.24 -8.59 -8.39
CA PRO A 144 7.09 -9.37 -7.48
C PRO A 144 7.15 -10.87 -7.75
N TRP A 145 6.12 -11.42 -8.40
CA TRP A 145 6.01 -12.83 -8.75
C TRP A 145 6.55 -13.20 -10.14
N ASP A 146 7.07 -12.24 -10.90
CA ASP A 146 7.77 -12.49 -12.17
C ASP A 146 9.16 -13.11 -11.94
N ASN A 147 9.77 -12.79 -10.79
CA ASN A 147 11.00 -13.43 -10.31
C ASN A 147 10.85 -14.96 -10.17
N ASP A 148 9.64 -15.43 -9.85
CA ASP A 148 9.28 -16.84 -9.67
C ASP A 148 8.53 -17.42 -10.90
N GLU A 149 8.60 -16.83 -12.09
CA GLU A 149 8.00 -17.42 -13.31
C GLU A 149 8.95 -18.44 -13.97
N ASP A 150 8.42 -19.65 -14.21
CA ASP A 150 9.13 -20.70 -14.94
C ASP A 150 9.55 -20.20 -16.33
N ASP A 151 10.83 -20.39 -16.67
CA ASP A 151 11.36 -20.05 -18.00
C ASP A 151 10.88 -21.07 -19.05
N ASP A 152 9.65 -20.84 -19.53
CA ASP A 152 9.03 -21.56 -20.66
C ASP A 152 9.59 -21.14 -22.03
N GLY A 153 10.63 -20.28 -22.06
CA GLY A 153 11.23 -19.72 -23.27
C GLY A 153 10.33 -18.76 -24.03
N SER A 154 9.26 -18.26 -23.41
CA SER A 154 8.34 -17.30 -24.03
C SER A 154 8.82 -15.85 -23.93
N ASP A 155 8.27 -14.99 -24.77
CA ASP A 155 8.49 -13.55 -24.68
C ASP A 155 7.63 -12.93 -23.55
N TRP A 156 8.28 -12.52 -22.46
CA TRP A 156 7.63 -11.82 -21.34
C TRP A 156 7.07 -10.46 -21.77
N ALA A 157 7.74 -9.76 -22.68
CA ALA A 157 7.30 -8.44 -23.14
C ALA A 157 6.05 -8.56 -24.05
N GLU A 158 5.99 -9.57 -24.92
CA GLU A 158 4.77 -9.88 -25.69
C GLU A 158 3.60 -10.23 -24.75
N LYS A 159 3.85 -11.04 -23.71
CA LYS A 159 2.84 -11.48 -22.74
C LYS A 159 2.31 -10.36 -21.83
N ASN A 160 3.20 -9.53 -21.26
CA ASN A 160 2.87 -8.70 -20.09
C ASN A 160 2.98 -7.19 -20.32
N LEU A 161 3.90 -6.72 -21.17
CA LEU A 161 4.37 -5.31 -21.14
C LEU A 161 3.23 -4.32 -21.41
N TYR A 162 2.48 -4.51 -22.50
CA TYR A 162 1.43 -3.58 -22.91
C TYR A 162 0.32 -3.49 -21.86
N ASP A 163 -0.18 -4.63 -21.39
CA ASP A 163 -1.32 -4.67 -20.49
C ASP A 163 -0.98 -4.17 -19.08
N ARG A 164 0.24 -4.40 -18.57
CA ARG A 164 0.66 -3.85 -17.27
C ARG A 164 0.99 -2.35 -17.32
N VAL A 165 1.63 -1.86 -18.38
CA VAL A 165 1.80 -0.40 -18.59
C VAL A 165 0.43 0.26 -18.70
N LYS A 166 -0.50 -0.33 -19.46
CA LYS A 166 -1.88 0.15 -19.54
C LYS A 166 -2.59 0.09 -18.18
N PHE A 167 -2.45 -0.99 -17.41
CA PHE A 167 -3.02 -1.16 -16.07
C PHE A 167 -2.60 -0.03 -15.14
N TYR A 168 -1.31 0.28 -15.07
CA TYR A 168 -0.80 1.43 -14.31
C TYR A 168 -1.51 2.74 -14.69
N TYR A 169 -1.72 2.99 -15.99
CA TYR A 169 -2.43 4.18 -16.45
C TYR A 169 -3.95 4.13 -16.24
N ASP A 170 -4.59 2.97 -16.30
CA ASP A 170 -6.00 2.78 -15.92
C ASP A 170 -6.23 3.16 -14.44
N VAL A 171 -5.30 2.74 -13.57
CA VAL A 171 -5.28 3.15 -12.16
C VAL A 171 -5.05 4.66 -12.04
N LYS A 172 -3.95 5.17 -12.62
CA LYS A 172 -3.52 6.58 -12.50
C LYS A 172 -4.59 7.56 -13.01
N LYS A 173 -5.29 7.22 -14.09
CA LYS A 173 -6.37 8.02 -14.70
C LYS A 173 -7.75 7.78 -14.08
N ARG A 174 -7.87 6.90 -13.08
CA ARG A 174 -9.16 6.54 -12.44
C ARG A 174 -10.21 6.01 -13.43
N VAL A 175 -9.78 5.16 -14.36
CA VAL A 175 -10.69 4.38 -15.23
C VAL A 175 -11.48 3.38 -14.38
N MET A 176 -10.82 2.82 -13.36
CA MET A 176 -11.41 1.97 -12.33
C MET A 176 -12.10 2.77 -11.22
N SER A 177 -13.05 2.15 -10.51
CA SER A 177 -13.66 2.76 -9.34
C SER A 177 -12.64 3.02 -8.23
N LYS A 178 -12.89 4.03 -7.39
CA LYS A 178 -12.02 4.35 -6.24
C LYS A 178 -11.78 3.12 -5.33
N ARG A 179 -12.80 2.28 -5.15
CA ARG A 179 -12.74 1.09 -4.29
C ARG A 179 -11.76 0.07 -4.85
N LEU A 180 -11.91 -0.24 -6.14
CA LEU A 180 -11.06 -1.17 -6.86
C LEU A 180 -9.60 -0.67 -6.93
N VAL A 181 -9.39 0.63 -7.17
CA VAL A 181 -8.07 1.25 -7.13
C VAL A 181 -7.43 1.11 -5.74
N SER A 182 -8.16 1.40 -4.66
CA SER A 182 -7.67 1.24 -3.28
C SER A 182 -7.19 -0.19 -3.01
N HIS A 183 -7.98 -1.15 -3.50
CA HIS A 183 -7.75 -2.57 -3.34
C HIS A 183 -6.52 -3.06 -4.12
N VAL A 184 -6.41 -2.73 -5.41
CA VAL A 184 -5.21 -2.96 -6.26
C VAL A 184 -3.96 -2.37 -5.60
N MET A 185 -4.05 -1.14 -5.10
CA MET A 185 -2.93 -0.45 -4.47
C MET A 185 -2.46 -1.14 -3.19
N ALA A 186 -3.40 -1.62 -2.37
CA ALA A 186 -3.08 -2.39 -1.16
C ALA A 186 -2.39 -3.73 -1.49
N LEU A 187 -2.86 -4.45 -2.51
CA LEU A 187 -2.27 -5.71 -2.97
C LEU A 187 -0.83 -5.52 -3.48
N LEU A 188 -0.56 -4.49 -4.30
CA LEU A 188 0.80 -4.21 -4.77
C LEU A 188 1.74 -3.85 -3.62
N ALA A 189 1.29 -2.98 -2.70
CA ALA A 189 2.08 -2.59 -1.54
C ALA A 189 2.38 -3.75 -0.59
N GLU A 190 1.48 -4.73 -0.50
CA GLU A 190 1.69 -5.96 0.24
C GLU A 190 2.66 -6.91 -0.49
N ALA A 191 2.50 -7.09 -1.81
CA ALA A 191 3.36 -7.97 -2.60
C ALA A 191 4.83 -7.51 -2.60
N ASN A 192 5.07 -6.20 -2.77
CA ASN A 192 6.42 -5.62 -2.71
C ASN A 192 7.05 -5.78 -1.33
N TYR A 193 6.29 -5.55 -0.25
CA TYR A 193 6.75 -5.79 1.11
C TYR A 193 7.12 -7.27 1.33
N VAL A 194 6.24 -8.19 0.92
CA VAL A 194 6.43 -9.64 1.07
C VAL A 194 7.69 -10.08 0.32
N GLN A 195 7.89 -9.59 -0.90
CA GLN A 195 9.06 -9.91 -1.71
C GLN A 195 10.35 -9.33 -1.13
N LYS A 196 10.37 -8.06 -0.73
CA LYS A 196 11.57 -7.49 -0.08
C LYS A 196 11.90 -8.16 1.26
N LYS A 197 10.91 -8.66 2.01
CA LYS A 197 11.20 -9.44 3.23
C LYS A 197 11.67 -10.87 2.92
N ARG A 198 11.22 -11.50 1.82
CA ARG A 198 11.84 -12.73 1.31
C ARG A 198 13.32 -12.50 0.99
N GLU A 199 13.63 -11.50 0.18
CA GLU A 199 14.99 -11.20 -0.27
C GLU A 199 15.95 -10.94 0.91
N LEU A 200 15.52 -10.23 1.97
CA LEU A 200 16.30 -10.09 3.20
C LEU A 200 16.52 -11.44 3.92
N LEU A 201 15.46 -12.22 4.12
CA LEU A 201 15.56 -13.53 4.80
C LEU A 201 16.36 -14.55 3.99
N GLU A 202 16.40 -14.43 2.66
CA GLU A 202 17.20 -15.27 1.76
C GLU A 202 18.69 -14.88 1.88
N MET A 203 19.05 -13.59 1.94
CA MET A 203 20.43 -13.15 2.21
C MET A 203 20.94 -13.54 3.62
N GLU A 204 20.06 -13.56 4.64
CA GLU A 204 20.43 -14.06 5.98
C GLU A 204 20.84 -15.55 5.96
N VAL A 205 20.31 -16.36 5.04
CA VAL A 205 20.67 -17.79 4.92
C VAL A 205 22.07 -17.92 4.33
N ASP A 206 22.39 -17.13 3.30
CA ASP A 206 23.73 -17.11 2.68
C ASP A 206 24.84 -16.71 3.68
N GLU A 207 24.52 -15.92 4.72
CA GLU A 207 25.47 -15.53 5.80
C GLU A 207 25.58 -16.56 6.94
N GLU A 208 24.52 -17.32 7.25
CA GLU A 208 24.53 -18.33 8.32
C GLU A 208 25.21 -19.65 7.89
N ASP A 209 25.13 -20.03 6.60
CA ASP A 209 25.84 -21.19 6.03
C ASP A 209 27.39 -21.12 6.16
N GLU A 210 27.96 -19.98 6.56
CA GLU A 210 29.38 -19.82 6.87
C GLU A 210 29.77 -20.03 8.37
N ASN A 211 28.81 -20.19 9.29
CA ASN A 211 29.09 -20.17 10.75
C ASN A 211 28.39 -21.28 11.56
N ASP A 212 28.85 -22.53 11.48
CA ASP A 212 28.36 -23.69 12.27
C ASP A 212 28.27 -23.41 13.81
N SER A 213 27.07 -23.39 14.41
CA SER A 213 26.88 -23.36 15.86
C SER A 213 25.62 -24.10 16.37
N GLU A 214 25.75 -24.84 17.47
CA GLU A 214 24.75 -25.85 17.93
C GLU A 214 23.40 -25.29 18.44
N GLY A 215 23.05 -24.04 18.11
CA GLY A 215 21.76 -23.39 18.42
C GLY A 215 20.87 -23.08 17.20
N GLU A 216 21.36 -23.26 15.97
CA GLU A 216 20.68 -22.80 14.74
C GLU A 216 19.29 -23.43 14.49
N VAL A 217 19.09 -24.72 14.79
CA VAL A 217 17.93 -25.50 14.30
C VAL A 217 16.56 -24.91 14.65
N GLU A 218 16.37 -24.25 15.81
CA GLU A 218 15.08 -23.62 16.13
C GLU A 218 14.90 -22.26 15.40
N HIS A 219 15.99 -21.58 15.08
CA HIS A 219 15.99 -20.31 14.33
C HIS A 219 15.75 -20.57 12.83
N GLU A 220 16.48 -21.52 12.25
CA GLU A 220 16.27 -22.04 10.90
C GLU A 220 14.81 -22.44 10.67
N ASN A 221 14.24 -23.25 11.57
CA ASN A 221 12.85 -23.68 11.45
C ASN A 221 11.86 -22.50 11.50
N LYS A 222 12.12 -21.45 12.30
CA LYS A 222 11.28 -20.25 12.31
C LYS A 222 11.43 -19.43 11.03
N ARG A 223 12.65 -19.28 10.50
CA ARG A 223 12.93 -18.60 9.22
C ARG A 223 12.28 -19.34 8.05
N ALA A 224 12.48 -20.65 7.95
CA ALA A 224 11.89 -21.50 6.90
C ALA A 224 10.35 -21.45 6.93
N ASN A 225 9.73 -21.54 8.11
CA ASN A 225 8.29 -21.36 8.26
C ASN A 225 7.84 -19.96 7.78
N LYS A 226 8.60 -18.89 8.07
CA LYS A 226 8.26 -17.54 7.62
C LYS A 226 8.42 -17.35 6.11
N LEU A 227 9.45 -17.95 5.50
CA LEU A 227 9.62 -17.96 4.04
C LEU A 227 8.46 -18.67 3.35
N VAL A 228 8.01 -19.83 3.87
CA VAL A 228 6.82 -20.55 3.37
C VAL A 228 5.55 -19.70 3.51
N GLU A 229 5.35 -19.05 4.67
CA GLU A 229 4.22 -18.15 4.90
C GLU A 229 4.18 -16.98 3.91
N LEU A 230 5.34 -16.33 3.68
CA LEU A 230 5.50 -15.23 2.72
C LEU A 230 5.24 -15.70 1.28
N HIS A 231 5.77 -16.86 0.87
CA HIS A 231 5.55 -17.42 -0.46
C HIS A 231 4.08 -17.79 -0.70
N LEU A 232 3.40 -18.39 0.29
CA LEU A 232 1.96 -18.64 0.22
C LEU A 232 1.17 -17.34 0.11
N ARG A 233 1.53 -16.30 0.87
CA ARG A 233 0.86 -15.00 0.80
C ARG A 233 1.05 -14.33 -0.56
N LEU A 234 2.26 -14.38 -1.14
CA LEU A 234 2.54 -13.83 -2.46
C LEU A 234 1.73 -14.54 -3.55
N ASN A 235 1.59 -15.86 -3.49
CA ASN A 235 0.76 -16.62 -4.43
C ASN A 235 -0.74 -16.26 -4.36
N VAL A 236 -1.27 -15.99 -3.16
CA VAL A 236 -2.64 -15.46 -3.01
C VAL A 236 -2.78 -14.12 -3.74
N ILE A 237 -1.82 -13.21 -3.57
CA ILE A 237 -1.84 -11.90 -4.23
C ILE A 237 -1.68 -12.04 -5.76
N LYS A 238 -0.75 -12.88 -6.24
CA LYS A 238 -0.51 -13.19 -7.67
C LYS A 238 -1.82 -13.64 -8.35
N ASN A 239 -2.53 -14.58 -7.74
CA ASN A 239 -3.79 -15.11 -8.28
C ASN A 239 -4.89 -14.05 -8.33
N GLU A 240 -4.97 -13.19 -7.31
CA GLU A 240 -5.95 -12.11 -7.26
C GLU A 240 -5.64 -11.00 -8.28
N MET A 241 -4.36 -10.68 -8.48
CA MET A 241 -3.94 -9.66 -9.44
C MET A 241 -4.08 -10.10 -10.89
N LYS A 242 -3.86 -11.38 -11.22
CA LYS A 242 -4.16 -11.93 -12.56
C LYS A 242 -5.64 -11.73 -12.97
N ILE A 243 -6.58 -11.73 -12.02
CA ILE A 243 -8.00 -11.43 -12.26
C ILE A 243 -8.23 -9.92 -12.49
N LEU A 244 -7.42 -9.06 -11.86
CA LEU A 244 -7.54 -7.60 -11.90
C LEU A 244 -6.85 -6.97 -13.11
N GLU A 245 -5.79 -7.58 -13.64
CA GLU A 245 -5.13 -7.16 -14.87
C GLU A 245 -6.08 -7.28 -16.08
N ASP A 246 -6.78 -8.41 -16.24
CA ASP A 246 -7.78 -8.60 -17.31
C ASP A 246 -8.99 -7.64 -17.15
N PRO A 247 -9.26 -6.73 -18.10
CA PRO A 247 -10.33 -5.74 -17.97
C PRO A 247 -11.75 -6.33 -17.85
N THR A 248 -12.00 -7.53 -18.38
CA THR A 248 -13.32 -8.18 -18.36
C THR A 248 -13.58 -8.92 -17.05
N LEU A 249 -12.56 -9.58 -16.51
CA LEU A 249 -12.62 -10.24 -15.21
C LEU A 249 -12.64 -9.22 -14.07
N ARG A 250 -11.92 -8.11 -14.21
CA ARG A 250 -11.94 -6.95 -13.32
C ARG A 250 -13.35 -6.41 -13.05
N ASP A 251 -14.15 -6.23 -14.10
CA ASP A 251 -15.55 -5.79 -14.01
C ASP A 251 -16.46 -6.81 -13.30
N ALA A 252 -16.16 -8.10 -13.43
CA ALA A 252 -16.88 -9.18 -12.75
C ALA A 252 -16.48 -9.26 -11.27
N PHE A 253 -15.17 -9.16 -10.98
CA PHE A 253 -14.61 -9.12 -9.63
C PHE A 253 -15.16 -7.94 -8.83
N GLU A 254 -15.26 -6.74 -9.42
CA GLU A 254 -15.84 -5.58 -8.73
C GLU A 254 -17.30 -5.84 -8.31
N LYS A 255 -18.12 -6.42 -9.20
CA LYS A 255 -19.52 -6.75 -8.89
C LYS A 255 -19.66 -7.83 -7.82
N VAL A 256 -18.80 -8.85 -7.85
CA VAL A 256 -18.82 -9.96 -6.87
C VAL A 256 -18.32 -9.51 -5.50
N ARG A 257 -17.22 -8.74 -5.44
CA ARG A 257 -16.56 -8.36 -4.19
C ARG A 257 -17.18 -7.14 -3.52
N PHE A 258 -17.62 -6.14 -4.29
CA PHE A 258 -18.06 -4.84 -3.77
C PHE A 258 -19.54 -4.53 -4.03
N GLY A 259 -20.27 -5.46 -4.67
CA GLY A 259 -21.67 -5.31 -5.04
C GLY A 259 -21.93 -4.30 -6.17
N SER A 260 -23.15 -4.30 -6.70
CA SER A 260 -23.60 -3.24 -7.61
C SER A 260 -23.64 -1.88 -6.89
N PRO A 261 -23.24 -0.77 -7.55
CA PRO A 261 -23.32 0.57 -6.95
C PRO A 261 -24.77 1.04 -6.75
N ASP A 262 -25.72 0.45 -7.47
CA ASP A 262 -27.15 0.69 -7.32
C ASP A 262 -27.69 -0.03 -6.08
N GLU A 263 -27.85 0.74 -4.99
CA GLU A 263 -28.82 0.62 -3.86
C GLU A 263 -28.34 1.28 -2.55
N LYS A 264 -27.27 2.10 -2.56
CA LYS A 264 -27.00 3.05 -1.47
C LYS A 264 -28.02 4.20 -1.50
N GLN A 265 -29.28 3.88 -1.15
CA GLN A 265 -30.38 4.84 -1.03
C GLN A 265 -30.03 5.91 0.01
N SER A 266 -30.32 7.17 -0.34
CA SER A 266 -30.18 8.34 0.54
C SER A 266 -31.31 8.39 1.58
N SER A 267 -31.36 7.41 2.49
CA SER A 267 -32.12 7.47 3.73
C SER A 267 -31.19 7.87 4.89
N GLU A 268 -31.70 8.66 5.84
CA GLU A 268 -31.00 8.97 7.09
C GLU A 268 -31.04 7.76 8.06
N GLU A 269 -30.51 6.62 7.60
CA GLU A 269 -30.43 5.37 8.35
C GLU A 269 -29.19 5.34 9.26
N ALA A 270 -29.43 5.04 10.53
CA ALA A 270 -28.39 4.66 11.47
C ALA A 270 -28.20 3.13 11.45
N SER A 271 -26.95 2.67 11.44
CA SER A 271 -26.63 1.24 11.52
C SER A 271 -26.10 0.90 12.90
N ILE A 272 -26.71 -0.09 13.56
CA ILE A 272 -26.29 -0.62 14.86
C ILE A 272 -25.67 -2.00 14.64
N VAL A 273 -24.41 -2.16 15.04
CA VAL A 273 -23.75 -3.46 15.10
C VAL A 273 -24.18 -4.19 16.38
N VAL A 274 -24.33 -5.52 16.33
CA VAL A 274 -24.54 -6.39 17.49
C VAL A 274 -23.58 -7.58 17.44
N HIS A 275 -23.05 -7.98 18.59
CA HIS A 275 -22.29 -9.23 18.74
C HIS A 275 -23.19 -10.39 19.16
N THR A 276 -22.68 -11.61 19.05
CA THR A 276 -23.24 -12.78 19.75
C THR A 276 -23.25 -12.55 21.27
N GLY A 277 -24.39 -12.77 21.91
CA GLY A 277 -24.60 -12.48 23.33
C GLY A 277 -25.98 -12.95 23.81
N THR A 278 -26.27 -12.76 25.09
CA THR A 278 -27.59 -13.08 25.65
C THR A 278 -28.62 -12.03 25.27
N LEU A 279 -29.90 -12.41 25.26
CA LEU A 279 -31.00 -11.48 24.99
C LEU A 279 -31.01 -10.28 25.96
N ASP A 280 -30.65 -10.49 27.23
CA ASP A 280 -30.53 -9.41 28.22
C ASP A 280 -29.40 -8.43 27.87
N GLN A 281 -28.25 -8.92 27.39
CA GLN A 281 -27.16 -8.07 26.91
C GLN A 281 -27.60 -7.22 25.71
N HIS A 282 -28.31 -7.82 24.74
CA HIS A 282 -28.87 -7.10 23.60
C HIS A 282 -29.89 -6.05 24.01
N ILE A 283 -30.82 -6.37 24.92
CA ILE A 283 -31.83 -5.43 25.43
C ILE A 283 -31.14 -4.24 26.13
N ASN A 284 -30.14 -4.49 26.98
CA ASN A 284 -29.39 -3.44 27.67
C ASN A 284 -28.62 -2.54 26.70
N TYR A 285 -27.92 -3.13 25.72
CA TYR A 285 -27.21 -2.40 24.67
C TYR A 285 -28.16 -1.55 23.81
N LEU A 286 -29.24 -2.13 23.28
CA LEU A 286 -30.22 -1.43 22.44
C LEU A 286 -30.96 -0.32 23.21
N THR A 287 -31.23 -0.52 24.50
CA THR A 287 -31.80 0.53 25.38
C THR A 287 -30.84 1.71 25.52
N THR A 288 -29.54 1.43 25.66
CA THR A 288 -28.50 2.47 25.74
C THR A 288 -28.33 3.17 24.38
N ALA A 289 -28.22 2.41 23.29
CA ALA A 289 -28.10 2.93 21.92
C ALA A 289 -29.30 3.82 21.54
N LYS A 290 -30.53 3.43 21.90
CA LYS A 290 -31.75 4.23 21.69
C LYS A 290 -31.66 5.65 22.28
N SER A 291 -30.97 5.81 23.41
CA SER A 291 -30.75 7.12 24.05
C SER A 291 -29.78 8.02 23.27
N ILE A 292 -28.89 7.43 22.45
CA ILE A 292 -27.88 8.14 21.66
C ILE A 292 -28.39 8.41 20.23
N VAL A 293 -28.94 7.40 19.55
CA VAL A 293 -29.43 7.50 18.16
C VAL A 293 -30.67 8.39 18.04
N GLY A 294 -31.49 8.44 19.10
CA GLY A 294 -32.79 9.10 19.10
C GLY A 294 -33.92 8.20 18.56
N SER A 295 -35.17 8.54 18.90
CA SER A 295 -36.33 7.69 18.61
C SER A 295 -36.96 7.90 17.22
N SER A 296 -36.40 8.78 16.38
CA SER A 296 -36.98 9.17 15.09
C SER A 296 -36.25 8.63 13.85
N LYS A 297 -35.03 8.12 14.00
CA LYS A 297 -34.24 7.58 12.88
C LYS A 297 -34.62 6.14 12.59
N THR A 298 -34.60 5.76 11.31
CA THR A 298 -34.65 4.35 10.91
C THR A 298 -33.33 3.67 11.27
N VAL A 299 -33.42 2.48 11.85
CA VAL A 299 -32.27 1.73 12.35
C VAL A 299 -32.13 0.41 11.61
N ARG A 300 -30.96 0.19 11.01
CA ARG A 300 -30.53 -1.08 10.44
C ARG A 300 -29.69 -1.83 11.48
N ILE A 301 -29.89 -3.13 11.65
CA ILE A 301 -29.08 -3.97 12.55
C ILE A 301 -28.10 -4.80 11.70
N CYS A 302 -26.84 -4.86 12.11
CA CYS A 302 -25.78 -5.60 11.45
C CYS A 302 -25.09 -6.55 12.44
N ASP A 303 -24.69 -7.73 11.94
CA ASP A 303 -24.01 -8.79 12.68
C ASP A 303 -22.52 -8.53 12.96
N SER A 304 -21.94 -7.55 12.27
CA SER A 304 -20.51 -7.26 12.27
C SER A 304 -20.24 -5.83 11.81
N LEU A 305 -19.12 -5.24 12.25
CA LEU A 305 -18.66 -3.95 11.73
C LEU A 305 -18.32 -4.05 10.24
N GLN A 306 -17.70 -5.13 9.78
CA GLN A 306 -17.40 -5.34 8.36
C GLN A 306 -18.68 -5.31 7.51
N GLY A 307 -19.66 -6.17 7.82
CA GLY A 307 -20.91 -6.24 7.07
C GLY A 307 -21.75 -4.95 7.16
N ALA A 308 -21.54 -4.13 8.20
CA ALA A 308 -22.07 -2.78 8.26
C ALA A 308 -21.34 -1.83 7.29
N LEU A 309 -20.01 -1.78 7.32
CA LEU A 309 -19.20 -0.91 6.45
C LEU A 309 -19.48 -1.18 4.96
N ASP A 310 -19.56 -2.45 4.55
CA ASP A 310 -19.83 -2.85 3.16
C ASP A 310 -21.21 -2.34 2.68
N LYS A 311 -22.23 -2.43 3.54
CA LYS A 311 -23.65 -2.16 3.21
C LYS A 311 -24.12 -0.73 3.50
N CYS A 312 -23.36 0.06 4.26
CA CYS A 312 -23.73 1.44 4.60
C CYS A 312 -23.36 2.44 3.50
N ALA A 313 -24.12 3.52 3.40
CA ALA A 313 -23.62 4.72 2.72
C ALA A 313 -22.55 5.41 3.57
N ALA A 314 -21.55 6.01 2.92
CA ALA A 314 -20.39 6.62 3.59
C ALA A 314 -20.74 7.85 4.46
N SER A 315 -21.98 8.32 4.37
CA SER A 315 -22.60 9.40 5.16
C SER A 315 -23.32 8.91 6.43
N ASN A 316 -23.51 7.60 6.60
CA ASN A 316 -24.37 7.08 7.65
C ASN A 316 -23.68 7.08 9.02
N GLU A 317 -24.50 7.02 10.07
CA GLU A 317 -24.05 6.86 11.45
C GLU A 317 -23.99 5.38 11.80
N LEU A 318 -22.83 4.89 12.24
CA LEU A 318 -22.56 3.51 12.60
C LEU A 318 -22.26 3.44 14.10
N TYR A 319 -23.02 2.61 14.81
CA TYR A 319 -22.98 2.48 16.27
C TYR A 319 -22.43 1.11 16.67
N LEU A 320 -21.38 1.12 17.51
CA LEU A 320 -20.68 -0.08 17.98
C LEU A 320 -20.97 -0.43 19.44
N PRO A 321 -21.19 -1.72 19.77
CA PRO A 321 -21.13 -2.22 21.13
C PRO A 321 -19.67 -2.34 21.61
N PRO A 322 -19.42 -2.35 22.93
CA PRO A 322 -18.15 -2.79 23.51
C PRO A 322 -17.74 -4.19 23.02
N GLY A 323 -16.44 -4.44 22.90
CA GLY A 323 -15.86 -5.68 22.38
C GLY A 323 -14.99 -5.48 21.14
N LYS A 324 -14.41 -6.57 20.63
CA LYS A 324 -13.49 -6.58 19.49
C LYS A 324 -14.26 -6.65 18.15
N HIS A 325 -13.89 -5.80 17.21
CA HIS A 325 -14.50 -5.63 15.89
C HIS A 325 -13.44 -5.78 14.79
N PRO A 326 -13.14 -7.02 14.36
CA PRO A 326 -12.12 -7.25 13.35
C PRO A 326 -12.64 -6.93 11.95
N ILE A 327 -11.90 -6.08 11.23
CA ILE A 327 -12.21 -5.61 9.86
C ILE A 327 -11.09 -5.95 8.87
N LYS A 328 -11.45 -6.01 7.58
CA LYS A 328 -10.56 -6.01 6.43
C LYS A 328 -11.06 -4.95 5.45
N PHE A 329 -10.99 -3.69 5.89
CA PHE A 329 -11.66 -2.57 5.24
C PHE A 329 -10.71 -1.80 4.32
N LEU A 330 -10.85 -2.04 3.00
CA LEU A 330 -10.02 -1.43 1.97
C LEU A 330 -10.72 -0.28 1.21
N GLU A 331 -12.00 -0.01 1.51
CA GLU A 331 -12.72 1.14 0.96
C GLU A 331 -12.32 2.47 1.66
N TYR A 332 -12.94 3.58 1.24
CA TYR A 332 -12.71 4.90 1.81
C TYR A 332 -13.92 5.38 2.60
N LEU A 333 -13.67 5.92 3.79
CA LEU A 333 -14.63 6.72 4.54
C LEU A 333 -14.60 8.15 3.96
N ASN A 334 -15.67 8.57 3.29
CA ASN A 334 -15.65 9.81 2.49
C ASN A 334 -16.99 10.58 2.39
N GLY A 335 -18.01 10.20 3.16
CA GLY A 335 -19.36 10.77 3.03
C GLY A 335 -19.82 11.68 4.16
N GLY A 336 -18.97 12.08 5.11
CA GLY A 336 -19.38 12.85 6.30
C GLY A 336 -20.00 12.00 7.42
N GLY A 337 -19.86 10.68 7.35
CA GLY A 337 -20.42 9.75 8.34
C GLY A 337 -19.79 9.81 9.72
N LEU A 338 -20.39 9.05 10.64
CA LEU A 338 -20.01 8.94 12.05
C LEU A 338 -19.82 7.47 12.40
N LEU A 339 -18.70 7.11 13.03
CA LEU A 339 -18.50 5.81 13.65
C LEU A 339 -18.32 6.01 15.16
N LYS A 340 -19.30 5.54 15.93
CA LYS A 340 -19.45 5.84 17.37
C LYS A 340 -19.64 4.60 18.21
N ALA A 341 -18.83 4.44 19.25
CA ALA A 341 -19.08 3.42 20.28
C ALA A 341 -20.14 3.88 21.30
N VAL A 342 -21.03 2.94 21.66
CA VAL A 342 -21.97 3.06 22.77
C VAL A 342 -21.25 2.62 24.06
N THR A 343 -20.30 3.45 24.50
CA THR A 343 -19.56 3.23 25.76
C THR A 343 -19.42 4.52 26.54
N SER A 344 -19.27 4.40 27.86
CA SER A 344 -19.02 5.51 28.79
C SER A 344 -17.52 5.68 29.12
N VAL A 345 -16.64 4.84 28.57
CA VAL A 345 -15.19 4.89 28.79
C VAL A 345 -14.63 6.27 28.42
N ARG A 346 -13.74 6.81 29.27
CA ARG A 346 -13.04 8.08 29.06
C ARG A 346 -11.53 7.83 28.99
N PHE A 347 -10.99 7.77 27.78
CA PHE A 347 -9.62 7.27 27.57
C PHE A 347 -8.56 8.18 28.18
N VAL A 348 -8.71 9.51 28.14
CA VAL A 348 -7.75 10.43 28.77
C VAL A 348 -7.73 10.28 30.30
N ASN A 349 -8.89 10.23 30.95
CA ASN A 349 -8.99 9.97 32.39
C ASN A 349 -8.35 8.62 32.77
N ALA A 350 -8.57 7.58 31.95
CA ALA A 350 -7.97 6.27 32.14
C ALA A 350 -6.45 6.27 31.94
N CYS A 351 -5.94 7.02 30.96
CA CYS A 351 -4.51 7.23 30.73
C CYS A 351 -3.85 7.89 31.95
N GLN A 352 -4.47 8.95 32.49
CA GLN A 352 -4.01 9.65 33.69
C GLN A 352 -4.06 8.76 34.95
N ALA A 353 -5.02 7.83 35.03
CA ALA A 353 -5.13 6.86 36.12
C ALA A 353 -4.26 5.59 35.95
N GLY A 354 -3.57 5.42 34.81
CA GLY A 354 -2.81 4.20 34.50
C GLY A 354 -3.68 2.95 34.23
N GLN A 355 -4.95 3.12 33.86
CA GLN A 355 -5.98 2.07 33.79
C GLN A 355 -6.35 1.63 32.37
N LEU A 356 -5.66 2.13 31.32
CA LEU A 356 -6.00 1.84 29.91
C LEU A 356 -6.13 0.33 29.60
N GLN A 357 -5.22 -0.51 30.12
CA GLN A 357 -5.25 -1.96 29.90
C GLN A 357 -6.51 -2.64 30.47
N GLN A 358 -7.08 -2.11 31.55
CA GLN A 358 -8.24 -2.69 32.22
C GLN A 358 -9.55 -2.45 31.43
N LEU A 359 -9.57 -1.40 30.60
CA LEU A 359 -10.77 -0.92 29.90
C LEU A 359 -10.93 -1.49 28.49
N VAL A 360 -9.98 -2.30 28.01
CA VAL A 360 -10.03 -2.97 26.71
C VAL A 360 -11.31 -3.81 26.55
N LYS A 361 -11.87 -4.34 27.65
CA LYS A 361 -13.12 -5.11 27.67
C LYS A 361 -14.39 -4.27 27.53
N ASP A 362 -14.34 -3.00 27.96
CA ASP A 362 -15.50 -2.09 27.99
C ASP A 362 -15.48 -1.05 26.86
N ALA A 363 -14.40 -1.02 26.07
CA ALA A 363 -14.26 -0.24 24.85
C ALA A 363 -14.74 -1.03 23.63
N ALA A 364 -15.21 -0.32 22.59
CA ALA A 364 -15.32 -0.91 21.25
C ALA A 364 -13.95 -0.81 20.57
N MET A 365 -13.28 -1.94 20.40
CA MET A 365 -11.96 -2.05 19.79
C MET A 365 -12.11 -2.45 18.33
N ILE A 366 -11.68 -1.59 17.41
CA ILE A 366 -11.55 -1.91 15.98
C ILE A 366 -10.12 -2.37 15.74
N CYS A 367 -9.94 -3.50 15.07
CA CYS A 367 -8.64 -4.07 14.74
C CYS A 367 -8.65 -4.64 13.32
N SER A 368 -7.47 -4.88 12.76
CA SER A 368 -7.38 -5.65 11.52
C SER A 368 -7.72 -7.13 11.76
N LYS A 369 -8.11 -7.84 10.70
CA LYS A 369 -8.15 -9.31 10.65
C LYS A 369 -6.77 -9.91 10.39
N ASP A 370 -6.05 -9.30 9.45
CA ASP A 370 -4.78 -9.77 8.89
C ASP A 370 -3.69 -8.70 9.08
N ASP A 371 -2.45 -8.96 8.66
CA ASP A 371 -1.37 -7.95 8.69
C ASP A 371 -1.50 -6.94 7.54
N ASP A 372 -2.45 -6.01 7.68
CA ASP A 372 -2.83 -5.03 6.66
C ASP A 372 -1.92 -3.77 6.66
N SER A 373 -1.78 -3.12 5.50
CA SER A 373 -1.00 -1.87 5.40
C SER A 373 -1.63 -0.70 6.17
N VAL A 374 -2.96 -0.61 6.21
CA VAL A 374 -3.70 0.51 6.82
C VAL A 374 -4.98 -0.01 7.49
N LEU A 375 -5.27 0.35 8.74
CA LEU A 375 -6.52 -0.06 9.41
C LEU A 375 -7.75 0.73 8.91
N LEU A 376 -7.63 2.05 8.71
CA LEU A 376 -8.71 2.90 8.19
C LEU A 376 -8.21 3.92 7.17
N ASN A 377 -8.92 4.03 6.04
CA ASN A 377 -8.61 4.97 4.95
C ASN A 377 -9.74 6.01 4.81
N VAL A 378 -9.38 7.30 4.81
CA VAL A 378 -10.33 8.42 4.84
C VAL A 378 -10.05 9.37 3.67
N ASP A 379 -11.05 9.60 2.82
CA ASP A 379 -10.98 10.37 1.58
C ASP A 379 -12.10 11.43 1.53
N GLY A 380 -12.40 12.04 2.67
CA GLY A 380 -13.42 13.06 2.86
C GLY A 380 -13.64 13.38 4.34
N ASP A 381 -14.74 14.05 4.65
CA ASP A 381 -15.11 14.34 6.04
C ASP A 381 -15.57 13.05 6.76
N TYR A 382 -15.15 12.86 8.01
CA TYR A 382 -15.61 11.73 8.84
C TYR A 382 -15.41 11.99 10.34
N CYS A 383 -16.25 11.38 11.19
CA CYS A 383 -16.13 11.49 12.64
C CYS A 383 -16.01 10.12 13.31
N PHE A 384 -15.04 9.97 14.21
CA PHE A 384 -14.88 8.82 15.10
C PHE A 384 -15.17 9.26 16.54
N GLU A 385 -15.97 8.49 17.29
CA GLU A 385 -16.30 8.83 18.68
C GLU A 385 -16.30 7.61 19.61
N ASN A 386 -15.66 7.72 20.78
CA ASN A 386 -15.62 6.70 21.84
C ASN A 386 -14.96 5.34 21.46
N VAL A 387 -14.31 5.24 20.31
CA VAL A 387 -13.67 4.01 19.81
C VAL A 387 -12.21 3.86 20.21
N MET A 388 -11.79 2.61 20.40
CA MET A 388 -10.38 2.22 20.43
C MET A 388 -9.98 1.64 19.06
N LEU A 389 -8.83 2.06 18.53
CA LEU A 389 -8.21 1.51 17.32
C LEU A 389 -6.95 0.75 17.74
N ASP A 390 -7.01 -0.57 17.62
CA ASP A 390 -5.89 -1.49 17.79
C ASP A 390 -5.14 -1.57 16.45
N CYS A 391 -3.99 -0.91 16.43
CA CYS A 391 -3.13 -0.76 15.26
C CYS A 391 -1.88 -1.67 15.32
N VAL A 392 -1.84 -2.63 16.26
CA VAL A 392 -0.69 -3.54 16.45
C VAL A 392 -0.41 -4.34 15.18
N ASN A 393 -1.44 -4.80 14.48
CA ASN A 393 -1.31 -5.62 13.25
C ASN A 393 -1.33 -4.79 11.95
N VAL A 394 -1.09 -3.46 11.99
CA VAL A 394 -1.01 -2.66 10.76
C VAL A 394 0.26 -1.80 10.70
N ARG A 395 0.63 -1.36 9.50
CA ARG A 395 1.75 -0.42 9.28
C ARG A 395 1.33 1.03 9.60
N THR A 396 0.08 1.38 9.27
CA THR A 396 -0.54 2.70 9.56
C THR A 396 -1.92 2.54 10.21
N GLY A 397 -2.18 3.23 11.32
CA GLY A 397 -3.50 3.24 11.96
C GLY A 397 -4.57 3.90 11.08
N VAL A 398 -4.45 5.22 10.84
CA VAL A 398 -5.40 5.95 10.00
C VAL A 398 -4.69 6.76 8.92
N LEU A 399 -5.09 6.57 7.67
CA LEU A 399 -4.62 7.33 6.52
C LEU A 399 -5.68 8.35 6.10
N VAL A 400 -5.36 9.65 6.17
CA VAL A 400 -6.24 10.76 5.78
C VAL A 400 -5.72 11.39 4.49
N LYS A 401 -6.40 11.15 3.37
CA LYS A 401 -6.02 11.64 2.04
C LYS A 401 -6.54 13.04 1.73
N GLN A 402 -7.77 13.34 2.16
CA GLN A 402 -8.43 14.64 2.01
C GLN A 402 -9.54 14.78 3.07
N GLY A 403 -9.96 16.01 3.37
CA GLY A 403 -11.16 16.31 4.17
C GLY A 403 -10.90 16.67 5.64
N ASN A 404 -11.98 16.77 6.41
CA ASN A 404 -12.01 17.13 7.83
C ASN A 404 -12.33 15.90 8.68
N VAL A 405 -11.30 15.33 9.33
CA VAL A 405 -11.45 14.13 10.16
C VAL A 405 -11.45 14.51 11.64
N THR A 406 -12.49 14.11 12.37
CA THR A 406 -12.59 14.40 13.81
C THR A 406 -12.58 13.11 14.63
N PHE A 407 -11.69 13.03 15.60
CA PHE A 407 -11.67 12.01 16.64
C PHE A 407 -12.15 12.64 17.95
N ARG A 408 -13.11 11.99 18.64
CA ARG A 408 -13.64 12.44 19.93
C ARG A 408 -13.59 11.30 20.94
N ASN A 409 -12.81 11.45 22.00
CA ASN A 409 -12.64 10.42 23.01
C ASN A 409 -12.26 9.07 22.37
N CYS A 410 -11.23 9.09 21.51
CA CYS A 410 -10.71 7.88 20.85
C CYS A 410 -9.35 7.49 21.43
N TYR A 411 -9.03 6.20 21.43
CA TYR A 411 -7.72 5.69 21.80
C TYR A 411 -7.09 4.94 20.64
N LEU A 412 -5.93 5.38 20.16
CA LEU A 412 -5.14 4.68 19.17
C LEU A 412 -3.94 4.04 19.89
N MET A 413 -3.79 2.73 19.73
CA MET A 413 -2.70 1.92 20.28
C MET A 413 -1.94 1.31 19.11
N GLY A 414 -0.64 1.58 19.00
CA GLY A 414 0.27 0.86 18.12
C GLY A 414 1.02 -0.24 18.87
N ASP A 415 2.21 -0.56 18.36
CA ASP A 415 3.14 -1.49 18.98
C ASP A 415 4.43 -0.75 19.39
N ALA A 416 4.85 -0.95 20.63
CA ALA A 416 5.94 -0.23 21.28
C ALA A 416 7.34 -0.69 20.80
N GLU A 417 7.43 -1.87 20.20
CA GLU A 417 8.68 -2.46 19.70
C GLU A 417 8.97 -1.99 18.26
N SER A 418 7.94 -1.77 17.43
CA SER A 418 8.11 -1.32 16.03
C SER A 418 8.84 0.02 15.87
N SER A 419 9.79 0.04 14.94
CA SER A 419 10.48 1.23 14.43
C SER A 419 9.72 1.97 13.32
N THR A 420 8.70 1.36 12.68
CA THR A 420 8.10 1.90 11.43
C THR A 420 6.61 2.22 11.52
N LYS A 421 5.90 1.78 12.57
CA LYS A 421 4.44 1.98 12.70
C LYS A 421 4.04 3.44 12.90
N GLN A 422 2.98 3.85 12.21
CA GLN A 422 2.47 5.22 12.21
C GLN A 422 1.03 5.26 12.72
N GLY A 423 0.70 6.21 13.61
CA GLY A 423 -0.63 6.33 14.19
C GLY A 423 -1.63 6.94 13.22
N ILE A 424 -1.45 8.23 12.89
CA ILE A 424 -2.26 8.96 11.91
C ILE A 424 -1.33 9.58 10.87
N VAL A 425 -1.56 9.30 9.58
CA VAL A 425 -0.82 9.89 8.46
C VAL A 425 -1.78 10.79 7.67
N VAL A 426 -1.41 12.05 7.47
CA VAL A 426 -2.27 13.09 6.87
C VAL A 426 -1.63 13.70 5.62
N PHE A 427 -2.39 13.78 4.53
CA PHE A 427 -1.97 14.39 3.27
C PHE A 427 -2.67 15.73 2.97
N GLY A 428 -2.08 16.44 2.01
CA GLY A 428 -2.21 17.89 1.79
C GLY A 428 -3.62 18.50 1.90
N ASN A 429 -3.68 19.69 2.49
CA ASN A 429 -4.88 20.49 2.74
C ASN A 429 -5.97 19.82 3.61
N SER A 430 -5.72 18.64 4.18
CA SER A 430 -6.62 17.99 5.14
C SER A 430 -6.56 18.66 6.51
N ARG A 431 -7.65 18.53 7.27
CA ARG A 431 -7.71 18.92 8.68
C ARG A 431 -8.03 17.72 9.56
N ILE A 432 -7.21 17.49 10.58
CA ILE A 432 -7.54 16.56 11.67
C ILE A 432 -7.84 17.32 12.96
N THR A 433 -8.83 16.86 13.72
CA THR A 433 -9.13 17.38 15.05
C THR A 433 -9.27 16.20 16.02
N LEU A 434 -8.42 16.15 17.03
CA LEU A 434 -8.47 15.17 18.11
C LEU A 434 -8.95 15.87 19.37
N GLN A 435 -10.01 15.35 19.99
CA GLN A 435 -10.65 15.93 21.17
C GLN A 435 -10.80 14.87 22.26
N ASN A 436 -10.12 15.02 23.40
CA ASN A 436 -10.04 14.01 24.46
C ASN A 436 -9.46 12.66 24.00
N CYS A 437 -8.52 12.67 23.04
CA CYS A 437 -7.95 11.44 22.47
C CYS A 437 -6.66 11.01 23.17
N VAL A 438 -6.31 9.73 23.03
CA VAL A 438 -5.02 9.16 23.45
C VAL A 438 -4.37 8.49 22.24
N LEU A 439 -3.10 8.78 21.96
CA LEU A 439 -2.27 8.08 20.97
C LEU A 439 -1.06 7.49 21.69
N LYS A 440 -0.86 6.18 21.61
CA LYS A 440 0.19 5.45 22.35
C LYS A 440 0.92 4.44 21.46
N ASP A 441 2.21 4.23 21.73
CA ASP A 441 3.02 3.13 21.17
C ASP A 441 3.16 3.18 19.63
N PHE A 442 3.56 4.33 19.08
CA PHE A 442 3.85 4.46 17.64
C PHE A 442 5.28 4.94 17.39
N SER A 443 5.90 4.55 16.28
CA SER A 443 7.15 5.22 15.86
C SER A 443 6.88 6.69 15.55
N THR A 444 5.83 7.00 14.79
CA THR A 444 5.32 8.38 14.63
C THR A 444 3.84 8.43 14.98
N GLY A 445 3.49 9.15 16.05
CA GLY A 445 2.11 9.26 16.52
C GLY A 445 1.19 9.94 15.49
N ILE A 446 1.55 11.15 15.07
CA ILE A 446 0.90 11.87 13.97
C ILE A 446 1.97 12.32 12.98
N TYR A 447 1.83 11.93 11.72
CA TYR A 447 2.63 12.42 10.60
C TYR A 447 1.75 13.27 9.69
N ALA A 448 2.16 14.50 9.39
CA ALA A 448 1.44 15.41 8.51
C ALA A 448 2.31 15.96 7.38
N ASN A 449 1.86 15.76 6.15
CA ASN A 449 2.47 16.34 4.95
C ASN A 449 2.16 17.86 4.85
N GLU A 450 2.72 18.52 3.83
CA GLU A 450 2.62 19.95 3.59
C GLU A 450 1.17 20.48 3.65
N ASN A 451 1.00 21.69 4.16
CA ASN A 451 -0.28 22.42 4.22
C ASN A 451 -1.43 21.74 5.01
N CYS A 452 -1.14 20.72 5.83
CA CYS A 452 -2.12 20.08 6.69
C CYS A 452 -2.43 20.91 7.96
N GLN A 453 -3.61 20.69 8.56
CA GLN A 453 -4.02 21.38 9.79
C GLN A 453 -4.36 20.36 10.90
N ILE A 454 -3.57 20.35 11.98
CA ILE A 454 -3.80 19.51 13.15
C ILE A 454 -4.36 20.37 14.29
N CYS A 455 -5.43 19.91 14.94
CA CYS A 455 -5.94 20.49 16.18
C CYS A 455 -6.01 19.41 17.27
N LEU A 456 -5.13 19.49 18.26
CA LEU A 456 -5.12 18.64 19.45
C LEU A 456 -5.80 19.39 20.59
N LYS A 457 -6.88 18.82 21.12
CA LYS A 457 -7.67 19.40 22.21
C LYS A 457 -7.84 18.39 23.35
N ASP A 458 -7.47 18.77 24.56
CA ASP A 458 -7.60 17.95 25.78
C ASP A 458 -7.03 16.52 25.59
N SER A 459 -6.03 16.35 24.72
CA SER A 459 -5.57 15.05 24.20
C SER A 459 -4.15 14.72 24.64
N VAL A 460 -3.80 13.43 24.68
CA VAL A 460 -2.51 12.93 25.16
C VAL A 460 -1.83 12.10 24.08
N ILE A 461 -0.60 12.45 23.72
CA ILE A 461 0.30 11.61 22.93
C ILE A 461 1.40 11.11 23.86
N LEU A 462 1.61 9.80 23.94
CA LEU A 462 2.62 9.24 24.82
C LEU A 462 3.34 8.00 24.26
N GLU A 463 4.56 7.75 24.74
CA GLU A 463 5.31 6.51 24.46
C GLU A 463 5.54 6.23 22.96
N CYS A 464 5.62 7.30 22.15
CA CYS A 464 5.92 7.24 20.72
C CYS A 464 7.42 7.49 20.46
N THR A 465 8.01 7.10 19.33
CA THR A 465 9.40 7.55 19.01
C THR A 465 9.42 9.06 18.71
N ARG A 466 8.45 9.51 17.91
CA ARG A 466 8.13 10.91 17.63
C ARG A 466 6.65 11.14 17.87
N GLY A 467 6.28 12.13 18.68
CA GLY A 467 4.87 12.38 19.02
C GLY A 467 4.09 12.95 17.84
N VAL A 468 4.55 14.07 17.28
CA VAL A 468 4.00 14.72 16.09
C VAL A 468 5.15 15.12 15.15
N GLU A 469 5.04 14.79 13.86
CA GLU A 469 5.96 15.18 12.80
C GLU A 469 5.18 15.92 11.70
N ILE A 470 5.60 17.14 11.37
CA ILE A 470 4.89 18.05 10.44
C ILE A 470 5.89 18.57 9.40
N LEU A 471 5.54 18.44 8.11
CA LEU A 471 6.29 19.03 7.01
C LEU A 471 5.91 20.50 6.75
N SER A 472 6.74 21.18 5.94
CA SER A 472 6.63 22.62 5.65
C SER A 472 5.22 23.08 5.26
N GLY A 473 4.81 24.23 5.79
CA GLY A 473 3.46 24.80 5.61
C GLY A 473 2.34 24.12 6.42
N GLY A 474 2.61 23.01 7.12
CA GLY A 474 1.67 22.41 8.06
C GLY A 474 1.50 23.25 9.34
N ASN A 475 0.29 23.27 9.90
CA ASN A 475 -0.05 24.03 11.11
C ASN A 475 -0.62 23.14 12.21
N VAL A 476 -0.19 23.34 13.45
CA VAL A 476 -0.68 22.60 14.64
C VAL A 476 -1.16 23.55 15.73
N ARG A 477 -2.36 23.27 16.25
CA ARG A 477 -2.90 23.89 17.46
C ARG A 477 -2.95 22.87 18.59
N PHE A 478 -2.29 23.16 19.70
CA PHE A 478 -2.41 22.44 20.97
C PHE A 478 -3.31 23.24 21.91
N GLN A 479 -4.41 22.65 22.36
CA GLN A 479 -5.31 23.20 23.38
C GLN A 479 -5.35 22.24 24.57
N SER A 480 -4.81 22.66 25.73
CA SER A 480 -4.74 21.86 26.96
C SER A 480 -4.30 20.39 26.75
N SER A 481 -3.32 20.17 25.88
CA SER A 481 -2.90 18.82 25.44
C SER A 481 -1.51 18.45 25.96
N GLU A 482 -1.25 17.16 26.10
CA GLU A 482 0.00 16.61 26.65
C GLU A 482 0.76 15.80 25.58
N VAL A 483 2.07 16.01 25.47
CA VAL A 483 2.98 15.13 24.68
C VAL A 483 4.16 14.71 25.56
N ARG A 484 4.26 13.42 25.87
CA ARG A 484 5.22 12.94 26.88
C ARG A 484 5.81 11.56 26.63
N ASN A 485 6.87 11.22 27.33
CA ASN A 485 7.51 9.89 27.26
C ASN A 485 7.94 9.47 25.84
N CYS A 486 8.15 10.41 24.90
CA CYS A 486 8.54 10.04 23.54
C CYS A 486 10.03 9.66 23.48
N LYS A 487 10.40 8.57 22.77
CA LYS A 487 11.78 8.04 22.75
C LYS A 487 12.80 9.06 22.20
N SER A 488 12.42 9.84 21.19
CA SER A 488 13.23 10.94 20.64
C SER A 488 12.60 12.31 20.87
N TYR A 489 11.54 12.65 20.14
CA TYR A 489 11.03 14.03 20.06
C TYR A 489 9.53 14.11 20.38
N GLY A 490 9.12 15.13 21.13
CA GLY A 490 7.69 15.42 21.31
C GLY A 490 7.05 15.90 20.01
N VAL A 491 7.60 16.97 19.43
CA VAL A 491 7.15 17.57 18.16
C VAL A 491 8.36 17.87 17.27
N LEU A 492 8.32 17.41 16.02
CA LEU A 492 9.21 17.84 14.95
C LEU A 492 8.41 18.66 13.93
N LEU A 493 8.89 19.85 13.62
CA LEU A 493 8.39 20.72 12.57
C LEU A 493 9.51 20.96 11.56
N GLU A 494 9.29 20.63 10.28
CA GLU A 494 10.15 21.07 9.19
C GLU A 494 9.65 22.40 8.59
N VAL A 495 10.55 23.33 8.30
CA VAL A 495 10.25 24.70 7.81
C VAL A 495 11.24 25.17 6.75
N ASP A 496 10.78 25.93 5.75
CA ASP A 496 11.66 26.45 4.69
C ASP A 496 12.78 27.39 5.22
N ASP A 497 12.51 28.12 6.31
CA ASP A 497 13.44 29.02 6.99
C ASP A 497 13.41 28.87 8.51
N LEU A 498 14.49 29.27 9.21
CA LEU A 498 14.60 29.14 10.67
C LEU A 498 14.35 30.45 11.44
N ASN A 499 13.91 31.53 10.77
CA ASN A 499 13.75 32.86 11.39
C ASN A 499 14.99 33.39 12.13
N THR A 500 16.17 32.83 11.88
CA THR A 500 17.47 33.28 12.39
C THR A 500 18.11 34.32 11.47
N SER A 501 19.10 35.06 11.98
CA SER A 501 19.92 35.96 11.17
C SER A 501 20.67 35.19 10.08
N GLN A 502 20.75 35.77 8.87
CA GLN A 502 21.15 35.10 7.62
C GLN A 502 22.58 34.47 7.59
N ASP A 503 23.41 34.70 8.61
CA ASP A 503 24.78 34.18 8.73
C ASP A 503 24.90 32.90 9.61
N SER A 504 23.80 32.30 10.08
CA SER A 504 23.85 31.07 10.89
C SER A 504 23.79 29.80 10.04
N GLU A 505 24.84 28.98 10.05
CA GLU A 505 24.88 27.61 9.48
C GLU A 505 23.99 26.60 10.22
N GLN A 506 23.23 27.03 11.24
CA GLN A 506 22.32 26.17 11.99
C GLN A 506 21.20 25.64 11.08
N THR A 507 21.11 24.31 10.99
CA THR A 507 20.07 23.59 10.26
C THR A 507 18.89 23.18 11.15
N ARG A 508 19.03 23.25 12.47
CA ARG A 508 18.05 22.78 13.47
C ARG A 508 18.03 23.71 14.68
N GLN A 509 16.83 24.00 15.19
CA GLN A 509 16.59 24.69 16.46
C GLN A 509 15.89 23.72 17.42
N VAL A 510 16.49 23.48 18.59
CA VAL A 510 15.91 22.66 19.66
C VAL A 510 15.25 23.57 20.69
N CYS A 511 14.04 23.24 21.13
CA CYS A 511 13.28 24.04 22.08
C CYS A 511 12.60 23.13 23.13
N ASN A 512 12.71 23.47 24.41
CA ASN A 512 12.13 22.66 25.48
C ASN A 512 10.91 23.30 26.14
N ASP A 513 10.82 24.64 26.19
CA ASP A 513 9.60 25.35 26.53
C ASP A 513 8.85 25.77 25.25
N TYR A 514 7.53 25.58 25.21
CA TYR A 514 6.72 26.05 24.09
C TYR A 514 6.51 27.57 24.09
N ASN A 515 6.70 28.24 25.24
CA ASN A 515 6.61 29.69 25.34
C ASN A 515 7.73 30.43 24.61
N GLU A 516 8.84 29.75 24.31
CA GLU A 516 9.99 30.29 23.56
C GLU A 516 9.79 30.16 22.03
N ILE A 517 8.74 29.47 21.57
CA ILE A 517 8.47 29.21 20.15
C ILE A 517 7.70 30.38 19.52
N GLY A 518 8.44 31.27 18.85
CA GLY A 518 7.88 32.41 18.11
C GLY A 518 7.38 32.11 16.69
N ARG A 519 6.90 30.89 16.39
CA ARG A 519 6.43 30.50 15.04
C ARG A 519 4.91 30.47 14.92
N SER A 520 4.39 30.80 13.74
CA SER A 520 2.94 30.83 13.45
C SER A 520 2.31 29.44 13.26
N GLU A 521 3.17 28.49 12.88
CA GLU A 521 2.87 27.10 12.55
C GLU A 521 2.51 26.28 13.79
N LEU A 522 2.92 26.72 14.98
CA LEU A 522 2.62 26.12 16.27
C LEU A 522 1.85 27.11 17.14
N SER A 523 0.64 26.74 17.56
CA SER A 523 -0.20 27.56 18.44
C SER A 523 -0.57 26.80 19.71
N PHE A 524 -0.50 27.48 20.85
CA PHE A 524 -0.68 26.89 22.18
C PHE A 524 -1.76 27.66 22.95
N GLU A 525 -2.76 26.94 23.46
CA GLU A 525 -3.88 27.48 24.22
C GLU A 525 -4.14 26.64 25.48
N GLY A 526 -4.49 27.26 26.59
CA GLY A 526 -4.79 26.54 27.84
C GLY A 526 -3.55 25.88 28.48
N SER A 527 -3.76 24.76 29.17
CA SER A 527 -2.72 24.12 30.00
C SER A 527 -1.99 23.01 29.25
N CYS A 528 -1.16 23.36 28.25
CA CYS A 528 -0.37 22.38 27.51
C CYS A 528 0.87 21.93 28.30
N SER A 529 1.27 20.66 28.15
CA SER A 529 2.46 20.09 28.81
C SER A 529 3.28 19.22 27.84
N PHE A 530 4.58 19.48 27.79
CA PHE A 530 5.55 18.69 27.05
C PHE A 530 6.66 18.29 28.03
N ARG A 531 6.85 16.98 28.27
CA ARG A 531 7.75 16.49 29.32
C ARG A 531 8.24 15.08 29.06
N ASP A 532 9.36 14.71 29.66
CA ASP A 532 9.89 13.33 29.64
C ASP A 532 10.14 12.77 28.22
N ASN A 533 10.35 13.66 27.23
CA ASN A 533 10.70 13.30 25.86
C ASN A 533 12.23 13.22 25.73
N GLY A 534 12.75 12.13 25.17
CA GLY A 534 14.14 11.68 25.37
C GLY A 534 15.23 12.64 24.92
N LYS A 535 15.08 13.27 23.75
CA LYS A 535 16.04 14.24 23.19
C LYS A 535 15.56 15.68 23.39
N ALA A 536 14.31 15.97 23.01
CA ALA A 536 13.71 17.29 23.17
C ALA A 536 12.17 17.26 23.13
N ASN A 537 11.54 18.29 23.71
CA ASN A 537 10.10 18.51 23.54
C ASN A 537 9.77 18.98 22.11
N PHE A 538 10.56 19.91 21.57
CA PHE A 538 10.38 20.44 20.22
C PHE A 538 11.71 20.50 19.47
N ILE A 539 11.65 20.19 18.18
CA ILE A 539 12.73 20.42 17.23
C ILE A 539 12.14 21.04 15.97
N ILE A 540 12.73 22.15 15.55
CA ILE A 540 12.38 22.87 14.32
C ILE A 540 13.56 22.68 13.38
N SER A 541 13.39 21.88 12.33
CA SER A 541 14.43 21.66 11.33
C SER A 541 14.17 22.55 10.13
N LYS A 542 15.23 23.12 9.55
CA LYS A 542 15.14 23.63 8.19
C LYS A 542 14.84 22.45 7.28
N THR A 543 13.85 22.60 6.40
CA THR A 543 13.56 21.66 5.33
C THR A 543 14.78 21.64 4.40
N GLY A 544 15.59 20.57 4.48
CA GLY A 544 16.49 20.26 3.39
C GLY A 544 15.63 20.05 2.14
N SER A 545 16.02 20.58 0.97
CA SER A 545 15.16 20.62 -0.23
C SER A 545 14.75 19.25 -0.82
N ALA A 546 15.09 18.15 -0.12
CA ALA A 546 14.66 16.78 -0.39
C ALA A 546 13.22 16.58 0.11
N LYS A 547 12.26 17.08 -0.67
CA LYS A 547 10.83 17.03 -0.33
C LYS A 547 10.34 15.59 -0.19
N PHE A 548 9.51 15.36 0.83
CA PHE A 548 8.79 14.10 0.99
C PHE A 548 7.61 14.02 0.00
N ASN A 549 7.87 13.46 -1.18
CA ASN A 549 6.79 13.12 -2.10
C ASN A 549 5.96 11.96 -1.50
N ASN A 550 4.65 11.93 -1.78
CA ASN A 550 3.68 10.96 -1.26
C ASN A 550 4.08 9.49 -1.50
N SER A 551 4.94 9.25 -2.49
CA SER A 551 5.53 7.96 -2.89
C SER A 551 6.29 7.19 -1.79
N CYS A 552 6.54 7.79 -0.62
CA CYS A 552 7.15 7.08 0.50
C CYS A 552 6.12 6.51 1.49
N PHE A 553 4.99 7.16 1.70
CA PHE A 553 3.97 6.70 2.66
C PHE A 553 2.96 5.73 2.05
N VAL A 554 2.83 5.81 0.74
CA VAL A 554 2.16 4.85 -0.14
C VAL A 554 3.20 4.50 -1.18
N GLU A 555 3.38 3.23 -1.53
CA GLU A 555 4.26 2.84 -2.64
C GLU A 555 3.77 3.33 -4.02
N GLN A 556 2.69 4.11 -4.07
CA GLN A 556 2.19 4.75 -5.28
C GLN A 556 1.84 6.23 -5.05
N ALA A 557 2.17 7.03 -6.05
CA ALA A 557 1.74 8.42 -6.15
C ALA A 557 0.21 8.56 -6.27
N THR A 558 -0.36 9.49 -5.51
CA THR A 558 -1.50 10.26 -6.01
C THR A 558 -1.00 11.29 -7.03
N PRO A 559 -1.74 11.54 -8.14
CA PRO A 559 -1.31 12.50 -9.15
C PRO A 559 -1.28 13.94 -8.61
N SER A 560 -0.41 14.73 -9.24
CA SER A 560 -0.08 16.12 -8.92
C SER A 560 -1.28 17.06 -8.78
N ASN A 561 -1.15 18.02 -7.86
CA ASN A 561 -2.09 19.13 -7.73
C ASN A 561 -2.02 20.03 -8.98
N VAL A 562 -3.06 20.01 -9.81
CA VAL A 562 -3.24 21.01 -10.87
C VAL A 562 -3.48 22.37 -10.24
N SER A 563 -2.40 23.13 -10.06
CA SER A 563 -2.49 24.56 -9.81
C SER A 563 -3.13 25.23 -11.02
N ASN A 564 -4.26 25.93 -10.82
CA ASN A 564 -4.89 26.76 -11.84
C ASN A 564 -3.97 27.93 -12.24
N ARG A 565 -3.01 27.67 -13.13
CA ARG A 565 -2.31 28.72 -13.90
C ARG A 565 -3.04 28.91 -15.21
N ILE A 566 -3.72 30.05 -15.30
CA ILE A 566 -4.33 30.54 -16.54
C ILE A 566 -3.18 30.90 -17.50
N CYS A 567 -2.82 29.97 -18.37
CA CYS A 567 -1.93 30.25 -19.49
C CYS A 567 -2.74 30.91 -20.61
N ASN A 568 -2.74 32.24 -20.63
CA ASN A 568 -3.10 32.99 -21.83
C ASN A 568 -2.09 32.66 -22.93
N ASN A 569 -2.55 32.09 -24.04
CA ASN A 569 -1.86 32.19 -25.32
C ASN A 569 -2.89 32.54 -26.40
N GLU A 570 -2.68 33.68 -27.04
CA GLU A 570 -3.27 34.01 -28.34
C GLU A 570 -2.50 33.25 -29.44
N SER A 571 -3.05 33.23 -30.67
CA SER A 571 -2.71 32.35 -31.80
C SER A 571 -3.06 30.86 -31.52
N ASP A 572 -3.84 30.16 -32.36
CA ASP A 572 -4.25 30.44 -33.75
C ASP A 572 -5.77 30.45 -33.98
N ARG A 573 -6.20 31.23 -34.98
CA ARG A 573 -7.56 31.26 -35.55
C ARG A 573 -7.52 30.90 -37.04
N ALA A 574 -8.17 29.79 -37.41
CA ALA A 574 -8.75 29.44 -38.73
C ALA A 574 -8.94 27.90 -38.80
N PHE A 575 -10.05 27.26 -39.19
CA PHE A 575 -11.30 27.68 -39.85
C PHE A 575 -12.53 26.90 -39.29
N GLU A 576 -13.69 27.58 -39.21
CA GLU A 576 -15.09 27.14 -39.48
C GLU A 576 -15.51 25.65 -39.28
N THR A 577 -16.24 25.27 -38.22
CA THR A 577 -17.73 25.22 -38.04
C THR A 577 -18.55 24.10 -38.75
N VAL A 578 -18.86 23.01 -38.00
CA VAL A 578 -20.22 22.47 -37.60
C VAL A 578 -21.13 21.83 -38.71
N PRO A 579 -21.99 20.78 -38.47
CA PRO A 579 -22.49 20.18 -37.20
C PRO A 579 -22.43 18.63 -37.01
N ASP A 580 -22.82 18.22 -35.80
CA ASP A 580 -23.46 16.95 -35.36
C ASP A 580 -22.83 15.56 -35.61
N GLY A 581 -22.41 14.97 -34.49
CA GLY A 581 -22.86 13.62 -34.09
C GLY A 581 -22.18 12.39 -34.70
N HIS A 582 -21.05 11.96 -34.12
CA HIS A 582 -20.76 10.53 -33.92
C HIS A 582 -19.64 10.32 -32.88
N LEU A 583 -19.70 9.21 -32.13
CA LEU A 583 -18.56 8.70 -31.35
C LEU A 583 -17.38 8.44 -32.30
N ILE A 584 -16.20 9.00 -32.00
CA ILE A 584 -14.98 8.71 -32.76
C ILE A 584 -14.29 7.49 -32.12
N ASP A 585 -14.17 6.41 -32.89
CA ASP A 585 -13.48 5.19 -32.53
C ASP A 585 -11.96 5.39 -32.54
N TYR A 586 -11.30 5.14 -31.40
CA TYR A 586 -9.86 5.34 -31.22
C TYR A 586 -8.99 4.24 -31.89
N LYS A 587 -9.58 3.25 -32.57
CA LYS A 587 -8.83 2.19 -33.28
C LYS A 587 -7.90 2.70 -34.39
N GLY A 588 -8.31 3.72 -35.15
CA GLY A 588 -7.67 4.09 -36.42
C GLY A 588 -6.22 4.61 -36.33
N GLN A 589 -5.73 4.97 -35.15
CA GLN A 589 -4.33 5.42 -34.95
C GLN A 589 -3.40 4.32 -34.43
N LEU A 590 -3.93 3.20 -33.92
CA LEU A 590 -3.13 2.08 -33.42
C LEU A 590 -2.59 1.19 -34.56
N ASP A 591 -3.38 1.00 -35.62
CA ASP A 591 -3.00 0.17 -36.78
C ASP A 591 -1.73 0.62 -37.51
N ASN A 592 -1.31 1.88 -37.36
CA ASN A 592 -0.08 2.40 -37.97
C ASN A 592 1.18 2.16 -37.14
N VAL A 593 1.05 2.00 -35.81
CA VAL A 593 2.19 1.58 -34.96
C VAL A 593 2.44 0.08 -35.15
N GLY A 594 1.38 -0.73 -35.16
CA GLY A 594 1.50 -2.17 -35.45
C GLY A 594 2.10 -2.49 -36.82
N LYS A 595 1.86 -1.67 -37.85
CA LYS A 595 2.43 -1.85 -39.19
C LYS A 595 3.89 -1.41 -39.34
N LEU A 596 4.43 -0.67 -38.39
CA LEU A 596 5.85 -0.28 -38.37
C LEU A 596 6.75 -1.33 -37.70
N LEU A 597 6.18 -2.22 -36.88
CA LEU A 597 6.91 -3.26 -36.16
C LEU A 597 7.04 -4.59 -36.95
N TRP A 598 6.13 -4.89 -37.87
CA TRP A 598 6.02 -6.23 -38.50
C TRP A 598 6.20 -6.21 -40.02
N GLY A 599 7.45 -6.09 -40.48
CA GLY A 599 7.83 -6.17 -41.88
C GLY A 599 8.04 -7.61 -42.39
N GLY A 600 7.01 -8.23 -42.98
CA GLY A 600 7.08 -9.57 -43.59
C GLY A 600 6.91 -9.54 -45.12
N ASN A 601 7.85 -10.15 -45.86
CA ASN A 601 7.88 -10.14 -47.33
C ASN A 601 6.66 -10.81 -47.99
N GLN A 602 6.11 -10.18 -49.04
CA GLN A 602 5.23 -10.84 -50.00
C GLN A 602 6.04 -11.56 -51.09
N THR A 603 5.79 -12.85 -51.28
CA THR A 603 5.97 -13.52 -52.59
C THR A 603 4.70 -14.29 -52.95
N ASN A 604 4.15 -14.01 -54.13
CA ASN A 604 2.89 -14.56 -54.61
C ASN A 604 3.04 -15.98 -55.18
N GLY A 605 1.96 -16.77 -55.11
CA GLY A 605 1.40 -17.34 -56.35
C GLY A 605 1.04 -18.83 -56.37
N ASN A 606 -0.27 -19.10 -56.47
CA ASN A 606 -0.92 -20.28 -57.11
C ASN A 606 -0.67 -21.67 -56.45
N GLY A 607 -1.57 -22.65 -56.46
CA GLY A 607 -2.91 -22.76 -57.05
C GLY A 607 -3.12 -24.12 -57.74
N PHE A 608 -4.29 -24.74 -57.56
CA PHE A 608 -4.86 -25.95 -58.23
C PHE A 608 -4.68 -27.38 -57.62
N ASP A 609 -5.86 -27.98 -57.36
CA ASP A 609 -6.39 -29.32 -57.70
C ASP A 609 -5.78 -30.67 -57.24
N HIS A 610 -6.63 -31.38 -56.47
CA HIS A 610 -7.16 -32.75 -56.63
C HIS A 610 -6.27 -33.99 -56.97
N ASN A 611 -6.55 -35.02 -56.16
CA ASN A 611 -6.73 -36.47 -56.49
C ASN A 611 -5.60 -37.52 -56.34
N ASP A 612 -6.02 -38.60 -55.66
CA ASP A 612 -5.80 -40.03 -55.94
C ASP A 612 -4.55 -40.84 -55.48
N ILE A 613 -4.84 -41.80 -54.59
CA ILE A 613 -4.57 -43.26 -54.68
C ILE A 613 -3.15 -43.83 -54.38
N SER A 614 -3.11 -44.73 -53.35
CA SER A 614 -2.29 -45.96 -53.07
C SER A 614 -0.81 -46.07 -53.54
N THR A 615 0.12 -46.78 -52.88
CA THR A 615 0.14 -48.19 -52.37
C THR A 615 1.37 -48.36 -51.44
N ALA A 616 1.30 -49.01 -50.27
CA ALA A 616 1.52 -50.44 -49.97
C ALA A 616 2.98 -51.00 -49.97
N SER A 617 3.46 -51.47 -48.80
CA SER A 617 4.40 -52.60 -48.53
C SER A 617 4.93 -52.48 -47.07
N SER A 618 4.53 -53.34 -46.09
CA SER A 618 5.15 -54.64 -45.69
C SER A 618 6.63 -54.52 -45.26
N THR A 619 7.11 -55.01 -44.10
CA THR A 619 6.86 -56.34 -43.49
C THR A 619 7.05 -56.39 -41.95
N ASP A 620 6.24 -57.22 -41.27
CA ASP A 620 6.53 -58.35 -40.36
C ASP A 620 8.00 -58.57 -39.87
N ASN A 621 8.33 -59.16 -38.70
CA ASN A 621 7.54 -59.81 -37.63
C ASN A 621 8.39 -60.08 -36.34
N ASP A 622 7.71 -60.50 -35.25
CA ASP A 622 8.20 -61.31 -34.08
C ASP A 622 9.39 -60.76 -33.23
N GLY A 623 9.49 -60.92 -31.90
CA GLY A 623 8.74 -61.59 -30.81
C GLY A 623 9.56 -61.38 -29.50
N THR A 624 9.23 -61.81 -28.27
CA THR A 624 8.15 -62.59 -27.61
C THR A 624 8.24 -62.22 -26.11
N ASP A 625 7.17 -61.82 -25.39
CA ASP A 625 6.04 -62.62 -24.83
C ASP A 625 6.28 -63.10 -23.37
N LEU A 626 5.24 -63.01 -22.52
CA LEU A 626 4.74 -63.99 -21.53
C LEU A 626 4.20 -63.45 -20.16
N TYR A 627 2.87 -63.57 -19.99
CA TYR A 627 2.09 -63.96 -18.78
C TYR A 627 2.00 -63.01 -17.56
N SER A 628 0.89 -62.91 -16.80
CA SER A 628 -0.44 -63.59 -16.81
C SER A 628 -1.48 -62.72 -16.05
N THR A 629 -2.71 -62.48 -16.52
CA THR A 629 -4.00 -63.17 -16.15
C THR A 629 -4.17 -63.49 -14.65
N VAL A 630 -5.35 -63.31 -14.01
CA VAL A 630 -6.74 -63.76 -14.30
C VAL A 630 -7.73 -62.69 -13.76
N ASN A 631 -8.77 -62.20 -14.46
CA ASN A 631 -10.14 -62.75 -14.62
C ASN A 631 -10.86 -63.13 -13.28
N ASP A 632 -12.19 -63.05 -13.10
CA ASP A 632 -13.30 -62.86 -14.05
C ASP A 632 -14.62 -62.47 -13.32
N ARG A 633 -15.62 -61.97 -14.07
CA ARG A 633 -17.11 -62.07 -13.84
C ARG A 633 -17.75 -61.45 -12.57
N SER A 634 -19.05 -61.17 -12.47
CA SER A 634 -20.15 -60.78 -13.39
C SER A 634 -21.40 -60.42 -12.52
N GLU A 635 -22.63 -60.05 -12.96
CA GLU A 635 -23.29 -59.96 -14.28
C GLU A 635 -24.56 -59.06 -14.23
N CYS A 636 -25.02 -58.58 -15.41
CA CYS A 636 -26.42 -58.42 -15.84
C CYS A 636 -27.54 -57.63 -15.05
N THR A 637 -27.98 -56.54 -15.70
CA THR A 637 -29.36 -56.28 -16.22
C THR A 637 -30.55 -55.74 -15.39
N THR A 638 -31.04 -54.58 -15.86
CA THR A 638 -32.43 -54.22 -16.28
C THR A 638 -33.55 -53.80 -15.31
N THR A 639 -34.24 -52.71 -15.73
CA THR A 639 -35.66 -52.32 -15.47
C THR A 639 -36.03 -51.96 -14.01
N SER A 640 -36.96 -51.05 -13.68
CA SER A 640 -38.02 -50.26 -14.35
C SER A 640 -38.19 -48.96 -13.51
N GLY A 641 -38.97 -47.89 -13.80
CA GLY A 641 -40.16 -47.71 -14.62
C GLY A 641 -41.37 -47.24 -13.78
N THR A 642 -41.35 -45.96 -13.35
CA THR A 642 -42.51 -45.11 -12.95
C THR A 642 -43.50 -45.59 -11.85
N SER A 643 -43.65 -44.81 -10.75
CA SER A 643 -44.81 -43.88 -10.55
C SER A 643 -45.16 -43.51 -9.07
N SER A 644 -45.56 -42.24 -8.89
CA SER A 644 -46.57 -41.70 -7.94
C SER A 644 -46.38 -41.67 -6.39
N CYS A 645 -46.44 -40.42 -5.89
CA CYS A 645 -47.27 -39.91 -4.78
C CYS A 645 -46.77 -39.79 -3.31
N SER A 646 -47.19 -38.64 -2.74
CA SER A 646 -47.42 -38.26 -1.33
C SER A 646 -46.25 -38.11 -0.34
N ALA A 647 -45.79 -36.86 -0.23
CA ALA A 647 -45.64 -36.06 1.00
C ALA A 647 -45.36 -36.73 2.37
N ALA A 648 -44.21 -36.41 2.94
CA ALA A 648 -44.02 -36.16 4.37
C ALA A 648 -42.92 -35.10 4.57
N PHE A 649 -43.01 -34.33 5.66
CA PHE A 649 -41.90 -33.48 6.15
C PHE A 649 -40.82 -34.37 6.76
N GLU A 650 -39.54 -34.08 6.53
CA GLU A 650 -38.50 -34.44 7.49
C GLU A 650 -37.27 -33.53 7.40
N THR A 651 -36.56 -33.45 8.53
CA THR A 651 -35.45 -32.55 8.83
C THR A 651 -34.15 -32.97 8.15
N SER A 652 -33.37 -32.00 7.61
CA SER A 652 -31.94 -32.21 7.33
C SER A 652 -31.09 -31.61 8.45
N ALA A 653 -30.27 -32.47 9.07
CA ALA A 653 -29.25 -32.04 10.02
C ALA A 653 -28.11 -31.33 9.30
N VAL A 654 -27.56 -30.30 9.95
CA VAL A 654 -26.26 -29.72 9.58
C VAL A 654 -25.18 -30.62 10.18
N ILE A 655 -24.21 -31.03 9.37
CA ILE A 655 -23.00 -31.70 9.85
C ILE A 655 -21.97 -30.59 10.11
N GLU A 656 -21.74 -30.30 11.39
CA GLU A 656 -20.58 -29.53 11.83
C GLU A 656 -19.36 -30.46 11.78
N ILE A 657 -18.25 -29.97 11.21
CA ILE A 657 -16.95 -30.66 11.21
C ILE A 657 -16.07 -29.90 12.20
N GLU A 658 -15.74 -30.54 13.32
CA GLU A 658 -14.75 -30.04 14.27
C GLU A 658 -13.33 -30.28 13.72
N GLU A 659 -12.50 -29.24 13.64
CA GLU A 659 -11.08 -29.39 13.36
C GLU A 659 -10.32 -29.82 14.62
N SER A 660 -10.08 -31.12 14.75
CA SER A 660 -9.25 -31.68 15.83
C SER A 660 -7.77 -31.71 15.44
N VAL A 661 -6.97 -31.03 16.24
CA VAL A 661 -5.54 -31.25 16.55
C VAL A 661 -4.90 -32.49 15.90
N ILE A 662 -3.81 -32.28 15.17
CA ILE A 662 -2.84 -33.33 14.80
C ILE A 662 -1.56 -33.10 15.62
N GLU A 663 -1.33 -33.98 16.60
CA GLU A 663 0.01 -34.23 17.13
C GLU A 663 0.75 -35.21 16.19
N ILE A 664 2.06 -35.05 16.02
CA ILE A 664 2.91 -35.95 15.25
C ILE A 664 4.04 -36.43 16.17
N ASP A 665 4.21 -37.76 16.25
CA ASP A 665 5.32 -38.46 16.93
C ASP A 665 6.66 -38.32 16.17
#